data_AF-A0A971KFQ6-F1
#
_entry.id   AF-A0A971KFQ6-F1
#
_cell.length_a   1.000
_cell.length_b   1.000
_cell.length_c   1.000
_cell.angle_alpha   90.00
_cell.angle_beta   90.00
_cell.angle_gamma   90.00
#
_symmetry.space_group_name_H-M   'P 1'
#
loop_
_entity.id
_entity.type
_entity.pdbx_description
1 polymer ?
#
loop_
_entity_poly.entity_id
_entity_poly.type
_entity_poly.pdbx_seq_one_letter_code
_entity_poly.pdbx_strand_id
1 'polypeptide(L)'
;MGTMLQNKGLKAGDIPEMLNFTAPEIIESIHAEYLAAGANVVLTNTFGANRYKAQKMGHSVEEIVTAAVSIAKKAIEGRNGKFVALDIAPCGKIMAPTGDLSFEEAVEVFAEVVCVGEKAGVDYIHLETFTDLYELKAAIIAAKENSKLPIIATMSFEGNGITFFGTSIKSMVLTLEALGVDALGVNCSLGPKQLVPIINELLEISSLPIVIKPNAGLPIIENENMRYDISPEEFADYIKTFVKLGVCAVGGCCGTTPEYIRLLEKNLDGIIPGQRTSKNFTGICSPSKQVYFGKDVAIIGERLNPTGKKTLQAAIRANDINFILKEAIRQQEQGALLLDVNMGLPDIDEPATLSRMVSEIQAIVDLPLQLDSSNYKALEKAARIYNGKPLLNSVNGKKESLDAILPIAKKYGCAILGLTLDENGIPETAEERVAIAEKIIIAAEKSGISRKDILIDCLVMTASAQQSQVLETLKAVRLVKENLGVKTVLGVSNVSFGLPSRPLLNRTMLAMALMQGLDAPIMNPGDAEMSETVAAFRVLTAKDANSEQYINKLSNFAQQSAQTNDSETPNLTYAIIHGLKKDARETTETLLIEMKPLDIIEKIIIPALDSVGKNYENNIIFLPQLIKSAEAAKSSFERLRIELAKTETSGAVQRKKIILATVLGDIHDIGKNIVKVIMENYNFEVIDLGRDVSPETILQATKDSGASIVGLSALMTTTVGPMKKTVALLRSECPNVKVIVGGAVLTPELAKFVGADCYAKDAMEGVRAAEKL
;
A
#
# COMPACT_ATOMS: atom_id res chain seq x y z
N MET A 1 0.34 -20.59 17.26
CA MET A 1 1.35 -21.63 16.93
C MET A 1 2.74 -21.25 17.42
N GLY A 2 3.39 -20.21 16.89
CA GLY A 2 4.79 -19.86 17.23
C GLY A 2 5.12 -19.78 18.73
N THR A 3 4.31 -19.07 19.53
CA THR A 3 4.50 -19.00 21.00
C THR A 3 4.43 -20.37 21.68
N MET A 4 3.53 -21.25 21.24
CA MET A 4 3.42 -22.61 21.78
C MET A 4 4.63 -23.47 21.43
N LEU A 5 5.19 -23.27 20.22
CA LEU A 5 6.41 -23.96 19.79
C LEU A 5 7.63 -23.51 20.60
N GLN A 6 7.75 -22.22 20.88
CA GLN A 6 8.81 -21.68 21.74
C GLN A 6 8.75 -22.28 23.15
N ASN A 7 7.55 -22.39 23.73
CA ASN A 7 7.35 -23.04 25.03
C ASN A 7 7.71 -24.54 25.00
N LYS A 8 7.66 -25.19 23.82
CA LYS A 8 8.06 -26.58 23.61
C LYS A 8 9.51 -26.73 23.11
N GLY A 9 10.32 -25.67 23.19
CA GLY A 9 11.76 -25.71 22.97
C GLY A 9 12.24 -25.26 21.59
N LEU A 10 11.38 -24.71 20.74
CA LEU A 10 11.80 -24.09 19.47
C LEU A 10 12.74 -22.92 19.78
N LYS A 11 13.96 -22.96 19.24
CA LYS A 11 14.97 -21.93 19.49
C LYS A 11 14.77 -20.75 18.54
N ALA A 12 15.28 -19.59 18.92
CA ALA A 12 15.33 -18.44 18.02
C ALA A 12 16.14 -18.82 16.76
N GLY A 13 15.53 -18.67 15.59
CA GLY A 13 16.13 -18.97 14.29
C GLY A 13 15.70 -20.25 13.63
N ASP A 14 15.12 -21.17 14.41
CA ASP A 14 14.55 -22.38 13.85
C ASP A 14 13.33 -22.02 12.99
N ILE A 15 13.21 -22.66 11.82
CA ILE A 15 12.08 -22.50 10.91
C ILE A 15 10.91 -23.35 11.45
N PRO A 16 9.79 -22.75 11.92
CA PRO A 16 8.70 -23.51 12.55
C PRO A 16 8.13 -24.62 11.65
N GLU A 17 8.10 -24.40 10.34
CA GLU A 17 7.59 -25.35 9.35
C GLU A 17 8.43 -26.63 9.27
N MET A 18 9.70 -26.62 9.72
CA MET A 18 10.52 -27.85 9.78
C MET A 18 9.97 -28.89 10.75
N LEU A 19 9.25 -28.44 11.78
CA LEU A 19 8.64 -29.36 12.76
C LEU A 19 7.53 -30.20 12.16
N ASN A 20 7.01 -29.86 10.98
CA ASN A 20 6.10 -30.73 10.24
C ASN A 20 6.73 -32.08 9.89
N PHE A 21 8.07 -32.15 9.83
CA PHE A 21 8.82 -33.37 9.53
C PHE A 21 9.58 -33.90 10.75
N THR A 22 10.21 -33.02 11.52
CA THR A 22 11.11 -33.44 12.60
C THR A 22 10.39 -33.73 13.92
N ALA A 23 9.21 -33.13 14.14
CA ALA A 23 8.40 -33.33 15.33
C ALA A 23 6.88 -33.13 15.06
N PRO A 24 6.28 -33.86 14.11
CA PRO A 24 4.88 -33.68 13.69
C PRO A 24 3.89 -33.86 14.85
N GLU A 25 4.20 -34.72 15.82
CA GLU A 25 3.40 -34.95 17.02
C GLU A 25 3.28 -33.71 17.91
N ILE A 26 4.29 -32.83 17.92
CA ILE A 26 4.24 -31.56 18.65
C ILE A 26 3.21 -30.63 18.00
N ILE A 27 3.21 -30.56 16.67
CA ILE A 27 2.26 -29.74 15.89
C ILE A 27 0.84 -30.27 16.07
N GLU A 28 0.64 -31.59 15.95
CA GLU A 28 -0.64 -32.25 16.18
C GLU A 28 -1.16 -31.97 17.60
N SER A 29 -0.31 -32.10 18.62
CA SER A 29 -0.65 -31.80 20.01
C SER A 29 -1.11 -30.36 20.19
N ILE A 30 -0.42 -29.38 19.59
CA ILE A 30 -0.80 -27.98 19.71
C ILE A 30 -2.16 -27.72 19.06
N HIS A 31 -2.41 -28.28 17.86
CA HIS A 31 -3.73 -28.21 17.25
C HIS A 31 -4.81 -28.81 18.15
N ALA A 32 -4.56 -30.01 18.70
CA ALA A 32 -5.48 -30.68 19.60
C ALA A 32 -5.78 -29.86 20.86
N GLU A 33 -4.78 -29.19 21.43
CA GLU A 33 -4.91 -28.30 22.60
C GLU A 33 -5.80 -27.09 22.30
N TYR A 34 -5.62 -26.40 21.17
CA TYR A 34 -6.48 -25.28 20.77
C TYR A 34 -7.91 -25.73 20.45
N LEU A 35 -8.08 -26.87 19.77
CA LEU A 35 -9.39 -27.45 19.49
C LEU A 35 -10.11 -27.85 20.79
N ALA A 36 -9.39 -28.40 21.77
CA ALA A 36 -9.91 -28.72 23.10
C ALA A 36 -10.18 -27.48 23.98
N ALA A 37 -9.61 -26.32 23.62
CA ALA A 37 -9.93 -25.03 24.20
C ALA A 37 -11.16 -24.37 23.57
N GLY A 38 -11.75 -24.95 22.53
CA GLY A 38 -12.98 -24.44 21.90
C GLY A 38 -12.79 -23.87 20.49
N ALA A 39 -11.56 -23.81 19.96
CA ALA A 39 -11.32 -23.31 18.61
C ALA A 39 -12.16 -24.06 17.55
N ASN A 40 -12.80 -23.34 16.64
CA ASN A 40 -13.50 -23.91 15.49
C ASN A 40 -12.58 -24.12 14.29
N VAL A 41 -11.50 -23.35 14.21
CA VAL A 41 -10.53 -23.43 13.12
C VAL A 41 -9.13 -23.59 13.68
N VAL A 42 -8.33 -24.44 13.03
CA VAL A 42 -6.87 -24.44 13.16
C VAL A 42 -6.23 -23.97 11.87
N LEU A 43 -5.19 -23.14 12.01
CA LEU A 43 -4.38 -22.67 10.90
C LEU A 43 -3.18 -23.60 10.74
N THR A 44 -2.91 -24.06 9.52
CA THR A 44 -1.79 -24.95 9.24
C THR A 44 -0.46 -24.32 9.65
N ASN A 45 0.53 -25.14 10.03
CA ASN A 45 1.89 -24.67 10.29
C ASN A 45 2.61 -24.39 8.95
N THR A 46 2.15 -23.36 8.24
CA THR A 46 2.58 -22.98 6.88
C THR A 46 2.77 -21.47 6.71
N PHE A 47 2.76 -20.69 7.80
CA PHE A 47 2.90 -19.23 7.78
C PHE A 47 4.00 -18.74 6.81
N GLY A 48 5.17 -19.37 6.85
CA GLY A 48 6.31 -19.12 5.98
C GLY A 48 6.53 -20.15 4.86
N ALA A 49 5.59 -21.03 4.55
CA ALA A 49 5.80 -22.14 3.60
C ALA A 49 5.77 -21.67 2.13
N ASN A 50 6.77 -20.90 1.70
CA ASN A 50 6.98 -20.46 0.32
C ASN A 50 8.34 -20.93 -0.23
N ARG A 51 8.55 -20.81 -1.56
CA ARG A 51 9.79 -21.29 -2.21
C ARG A 51 11.09 -20.76 -1.60
N TYR A 52 11.12 -19.52 -1.12
CA TYR A 52 12.33 -18.92 -0.54
C TYR A 52 12.70 -19.55 0.81
N LYS A 53 11.70 -19.92 1.62
CA LYS A 53 11.90 -20.62 2.89
C LYS A 53 12.06 -22.12 2.70
N ALA A 54 11.34 -22.71 1.73
CA ALA A 54 11.45 -24.12 1.34
C ALA A 54 12.89 -24.51 0.96
N GLN A 55 13.57 -23.66 0.18
CA GLN A 55 14.97 -23.87 -0.19
C GLN A 55 15.90 -24.02 1.03
N LYS A 56 15.67 -23.24 2.10
CA LYS A 56 16.47 -23.32 3.34
C LYS A 56 16.20 -24.57 4.15
N MET A 57 14.99 -25.09 4.04
CA MET A 57 14.53 -26.31 4.69
C MET A 57 15.03 -27.59 4.00
N GLY A 58 15.50 -27.50 2.76
CA GLY A 58 15.86 -28.67 1.96
C GLY A 58 14.64 -29.49 1.51
N HIS A 59 13.45 -28.88 1.52
CA HIS A 59 12.18 -29.48 1.13
C HIS A 59 11.49 -28.64 0.05
N SER A 60 10.62 -29.26 -0.74
CA SER A 60 9.74 -28.57 -1.67
C SER A 60 8.53 -27.95 -0.98
N VAL A 61 7.92 -26.93 -1.60
CA VAL A 61 6.65 -26.33 -1.11
C VAL A 61 5.56 -27.41 -1.01
N GLU A 62 5.52 -28.34 -1.98
CA GLU A 62 4.55 -29.44 -1.98
C GLU A 62 4.67 -30.31 -0.73
N GLU A 63 5.89 -30.73 -0.37
CA GLU A 63 6.13 -31.55 0.82
C GLU A 63 5.74 -30.81 2.11
N ILE A 64 6.16 -29.55 2.26
CA ILE A 64 5.94 -28.76 3.49
C ILE A 64 4.45 -28.56 3.72
N VAL A 65 3.74 -28.07 2.70
CA VAL A 65 2.31 -27.75 2.81
C VAL A 65 1.50 -29.03 2.99
N THR A 66 1.79 -30.09 2.23
CA THR A 66 1.08 -31.38 2.36
C THR A 66 1.25 -31.97 3.76
N ALA A 67 2.46 -31.96 4.32
CA ALA A 67 2.72 -32.45 5.66
C ALA A 67 1.94 -31.64 6.72
N ALA A 68 2.00 -30.31 6.65
CA ALA A 68 1.30 -29.43 7.58
C ALA A 68 -0.23 -29.62 7.55
N VAL A 69 -0.82 -29.73 6.35
CA VAL A 69 -2.26 -29.95 6.18
C VAL A 69 -2.66 -31.31 6.71
N SER A 70 -1.87 -32.36 6.44
CA SER A 70 -2.11 -33.72 6.95
C SER A 70 -2.17 -33.75 8.48
N ILE A 71 -1.22 -33.09 9.15
CA ILE A 71 -1.18 -32.98 10.61
C ILE A 71 -2.41 -32.26 11.15
N ALA A 72 -2.79 -31.13 10.55
CA ALA A 72 -3.97 -30.37 10.96
C ALA A 72 -5.28 -31.16 10.75
N LYS A 73 -5.41 -31.89 9.63
CA LYS A 73 -6.56 -32.77 9.34
C LYS A 73 -6.66 -33.92 10.33
N LYS A 74 -5.54 -34.54 10.69
CA LYS A 74 -5.49 -35.58 11.73
C LYS A 74 -5.95 -35.04 13.09
N ALA A 75 -5.54 -33.83 13.46
CA ALA A 75 -5.95 -33.22 14.73
C ALA A 75 -7.47 -32.95 14.83
N ILE A 76 -8.15 -32.69 13.70
CA ILE A 76 -9.60 -32.50 13.65
C ILE A 76 -10.39 -33.78 13.39
N GLU A 77 -9.73 -34.91 13.11
CA GLU A 77 -10.40 -36.18 12.82
C GLU A 77 -11.32 -36.59 13.98
N GLY A 78 -12.54 -37.02 13.65
CA GLY A 78 -13.57 -37.35 14.65
C GLY A 78 -14.19 -36.16 15.38
N ARG A 79 -13.85 -34.90 15.04
CA ARG A 79 -14.44 -33.69 15.62
C ARG A 79 -15.38 -32.99 14.62
N ASN A 80 -16.64 -32.83 15.00
CA ASN A 80 -17.64 -32.16 14.16
C ASN A 80 -17.48 -30.62 14.22
N GLY A 81 -17.73 -29.94 13.10
CA GLY A 81 -17.75 -28.48 13.01
C GLY A 81 -16.39 -27.80 13.19
N LYS A 82 -15.32 -28.50 12.81
CA LYS A 82 -13.92 -28.01 12.87
C LYS A 82 -13.35 -27.88 11.46
N PHE A 83 -12.56 -26.84 11.23
CA PHE A 83 -12.00 -26.49 9.93
C PHE A 83 -10.48 -26.35 10.00
N VAL A 84 -9.82 -26.63 8.87
CA VAL A 84 -8.40 -26.42 8.64
C VAL A 84 -8.24 -25.32 7.60
N ALA A 85 -7.59 -24.22 7.96
CA ALA A 85 -7.28 -23.16 7.00
C ALA A 85 -5.81 -23.21 6.60
N LEU A 86 -5.57 -22.95 5.31
CA LEU A 86 -4.21 -22.76 4.79
C LEU A 86 -3.69 -21.40 5.25
N ASP A 87 -2.72 -21.41 6.16
CA ASP A 87 -2.06 -20.20 6.64
C ASP A 87 -0.99 -19.73 5.64
N ILE A 88 -1.13 -18.52 5.12
CA ILE A 88 -0.16 -17.89 4.21
C ILE A 88 0.13 -16.48 4.70
N ALA A 89 1.40 -16.18 4.95
CA ALA A 89 1.87 -14.84 5.31
C ALA A 89 2.76 -14.24 4.20
N PRO A 90 3.22 -12.98 4.34
CA PRO A 90 4.18 -12.37 3.43
C PRO A 90 5.37 -13.28 3.11
N CYS A 91 5.80 -13.24 1.86
CA CYS A 91 6.84 -14.17 1.37
C CYS A 91 8.24 -13.85 1.92
N GLY A 92 8.41 -12.67 2.53
CA GLY A 92 9.67 -12.19 3.11
C GLY A 92 10.57 -11.45 2.13
N LYS A 93 10.03 -11.07 0.96
CA LYS A 93 10.66 -10.21 -0.04
C LYS A 93 9.89 -8.89 -0.13
N ILE A 94 10.54 -7.84 -0.62
CA ILE A 94 9.93 -6.51 -0.77
C ILE A 94 9.49 -6.36 -2.23
N MET A 95 8.25 -5.92 -2.44
CA MET A 95 7.69 -5.71 -3.77
C MET A 95 8.43 -4.60 -4.53
N ALA A 96 8.63 -4.80 -5.84
CA ALA A 96 9.12 -3.77 -6.75
C ALA A 96 8.11 -2.60 -6.85
N PRO A 97 8.58 -1.34 -7.01
CA PRO A 97 9.97 -0.95 -7.26
C PRO A 97 10.80 -0.72 -5.98
N THR A 98 10.23 -0.88 -4.79
CA THR A 98 10.95 -0.69 -3.52
C THR A 98 11.95 -1.83 -3.26
N GLY A 99 11.61 -3.04 -3.67
CA GLY A 99 12.47 -4.22 -3.63
C GLY A 99 12.63 -4.91 -4.99
N ASP A 100 13.02 -6.18 -4.94
CA ASP A 100 13.36 -7.00 -6.11
C ASP A 100 12.20 -7.89 -6.58
N LEU A 101 11.14 -8.08 -5.77
CA LEU A 101 10.06 -8.99 -6.10
C LEU A 101 9.06 -8.35 -7.08
N SER A 102 9.01 -8.86 -8.30
CA SER A 102 8.00 -8.42 -9.27
C SER A 102 6.59 -8.91 -8.87
N PHE A 103 5.56 -8.20 -9.34
CA PHE A 103 4.17 -8.56 -9.02
C PHE A 103 3.81 -9.98 -9.51
N GLU A 104 4.20 -10.33 -10.73
CA GLU A 104 3.91 -11.67 -11.28
C GLU A 104 4.69 -12.75 -10.54
N GLU A 105 5.95 -12.49 -10.15
CA GLU A 105 6.70 -13.43 -9.32
C GLU A 105 6.02 -13.64 -7.96
N ALA A 106 5.49 -12.57 -7.34
CA ALA A 106 4.71 -12.69 -6.11
C ALA A 106 3.46 -13.57 -6.32
N VAL A 107 2.71 -13.36 -7.41
CA VAL A 107 1.54 -14.19 -7.75
C VAL A 107 1.95 -15.65 -7.91
N GLU A 108 3.04 -15.95 -8.61
CA GLU A 108 3.55 -17.32 -8.78
C GLU A 108 3.93 -17.96 -7.44
N VAL A 109 4.64 -17.22 -6.58
CA VAL A 109 5.06 -17.70 -5.25
C VAL A 109 3.86 -18.10 -4.41
N PHE A 110 2.80 -17.28 -4.38
CA PHE A 110 1.59 -17.60 -3.63
C PHE A 110 0.76 -18.71 -4.30
N ALA A 111 0.74 -18.77 -5.64
CA ALA A 111 0.01 -19.78 -6.39
C ALA A 111 0.51 -21.20 -6.08
N GLU A 112 1.83 -21.38 -5.93
CA GLU A 112 2.42 -22.65 -5.51
C GLU A 112 1.82 -23.17 -4.21
N VAL A 113 1.72 -22.29 -3.20
CA VAL A 113 1.20 -22.65 -1.87
C VAL A 113 -0.29 -22.94 -1.93
N VAL A 114 -1.05 -22.10 -2.64
CA VAL A 114 -2.50 -22.27 -2.83
C VAL A 114 -2.84 -23.59 -3.51
N CYS A 115 -2.21 -23.88 -4.65
CA CYS A 115 -2.46 -25.10 -5.42
C CYS A 115 -2.25 -26.35 -4.57
N VAL A 116 -1.17 -26.39 -3.78
CA VAL A 116 -0.88 -27.53 -2.91
C VAL A 116 -1.87 -27.61 -1.76
N GLY A 117 -2.18 -26.49 -1.10
CA GLY A 117 -3.10 -26.48 0.03
C GLY A 117 -4.52 -26.93 -0.35
N GLU A 118 -5.04 -26.49 -1.50
CA GLU A 118 -6.33 -26.97 -2.03
C GLU A 118 -6.29 -28.45 -2.35
N LYS A 119 -5.23 -28.93 -3.04
CA LYS A 119 -5.04 -30.36 -3.34
C LYS A 119 -4.96 -31.20 -2.06
N ALA A 120 -4.36 -30.67 -1.00
CA ALA A 120 -4.27 -31.31 0.31
C ALA A 120 -5.58 -31.26 1.12
N GLY A 121 -6.59 -30.50 0.65
CA GLY A 121 -7.95 -30.52 1.17
C GLY A 121 -8.23 -29.52 2.30
N VAL A 122 -7.53 -28.39 2.35
CA VAL A 122 -7.87 -27.28 3.28
C VAL A 122 -9.29 -26.75 3.01
N ASP A 123 -9.93 -26.22 4.04
CA ASP A 123 -11.32 -25.75 3.98
C ASP A 123 -11.43 -24.31 3.46
N TYR A 124 -10.40 -23.48 3.70
CA TYR A 124 -10.30 -22.12 3.18
C TYR A 124 -8.85 -21.60 3.21
N ILE A 125 -8.60 -20.47 2.54
CA ILE A 125 -7.29 -19.80 2.48
C ILE A 125 -7.30 -18.62 3.47
N HIS A 126 -6.31 -18.58 4.37
CA HIS A 126 -6.11 -17.51 5.34
C HIS A 126 -4.83 -16.74 5.01
N LEU A 127 -4.97 -15.54 4.45
CA LEU A 127 -3.87 -14.63 4.17
C LEU A 127 -3.69 -13.73 5.39
N GLU A 128 -2.62 -13.87 6.17
CA GLU A 128 -2.46 -13.13 7.42
C GLU A 128 -1.15 -12.34 7.54
N THR A 129 -1.16 -11.29 8.36
CA THR A 129 0.02 -10.46 8.69
C THR A 129 0.64 -9.71 7.52
N PHE A 130 -0.13 -9.42 6.46
CA PHE A 130 0.35 -8.57 5.37
C PHE A 130 0.46 -7.11 5.82
N THR A 131 1.58 -6.47 5.49
CA THR A 131 1.81 -5.04 5.74
C THR A 131 1.90 -4.21 4.46
N ASP A 132 1.99 -4.86 3.30
CA ASP A 132 1.91 -4.26 1.97
C ASP A 132 0.61 -4.72 1.28
N LEU A 133 -0.24 -3.77 0.90
CA LEU A 133 -1.47 -4.04 0.16
C LEU A 133 -1.18 -4.66 -1.21
N TYR A 134 -0.04 -4.34 -1.81
CA TYR A 134 0.32 -4.82 -3.14
C TYR A 134 0.63 -6.32 -3.14
N GLU A 135 1.42 -6.75 -2.16
CA GLU A 135 1.73 -8.16 -1.93
C GLU A 135 0.47 -8.94 -1.57
N LEU A 136 -0.40 -8.38 -0.72
CA LEU A 136 -1.68 -9.01 -0.38
C LEU A 136 -2.60 -9.15 -1.61
N LYS A 137 -2.65 -8.14 -2.49
CA LYS A 137 -3.37 -8.23 -3.75
C LYS A 137 -2.82 -9.34 -4.65
N ALA A 138 -1.49 -9.49 -4.73
CA ALA A 138 -0.86 -10.59 -5.48
C ALA A 138 -1.28 -11.95 -4.91
N ALA A 139 -1.28 -12.11 -3.58
CA ALA A 139 -1.72 -13.35 -2.92
C ALA A 139 -3.21 -13.65 -3.17
N ILE A 140 -4.08 -12.64 -3.17
CA ILE A 140 -5.52 -12.81 -3.47
C ILE A 140 -5.75 -13.19 -4.92
N ILE A 141 -5.01 -12.58 -5.87
CA ILE A 141 -5.08 -12.95 -7.28
C ILE A 141 -4.60 -14.38 -7.47
N ALA A 142 -3.47 -14.75 -6.88
CA ALA A 142 -2.97 -16.12 -6.90
C ALA A 142 -4.01 -17.11 -6.36
N ALA A 143 -4.67 -16.78 -5.25
CA ALA A 143 -5.74 -17.58 -4.69
C ALA A 143 -6.94 -17.73 -5.66
N LYS A 144 -7.43 -16.62 -6.23
CA LYS A 144 -8.58 -16.63 -7.14
C LYS A 144 -8.32 -17.26 -8.50
N GLU A 145 -7.09 -17.21 -8.98
CA GLU A 145 -6.71 -17.82 -10.26
C GLU A 145 -6.54 -19.33 -10.17
N ASN A 146 -6.21 -19.83 -8.97
CA ASN A 146 -5.84 -21.23 -8.78
C ASN A 146 -6.81 -22.00 -7.87
N SER A 147 -7.75 -21.31 -7.21
CA SER A 147 -8.67 -21.91 -6.24
C SER A 147 -10.07 -21.30 -6.29
N LYS A 148 -11.04 -22.09 -5.80
CA LYS A 148 -12.42 -21.63 -5.51
C LYS A 148 -12.72 -21.58 -4.01
N LEU A 149 -11.74 -21.87 -3.18
CA LEU A 149 -11.90 -21.85 -1.73
C LEU A 149 -12.18 -20.42 -1.23
N PRO A 150 -12.94 -20.27 -0.13
CA PRO A 150 -13.11 -18.97 0.50
C PRO A 150 -11.76 -18.36 0.92
N ILE A 151 -11.67 -17.03 0.86
CA ILE A 151 -10.47 -16.27 1.19
C ILE A 151 -10.79 -15.35 2.37
N ILE A 152 -10.03 -15.51 3.45
CA ILE A 152 -10.00 -14.56 4.57
C ILE A 152 -8.66 -13.82 4.51
N ALA A 153 -8.70 -12.49 4.44
CA ALA A 153 -7.50 -11.67 4.32
C ALA A 153 -7.36 -10.68 5.48
N THR A 154 -6.25 -10.73 6.21
CA THR A 154 -5.95 -9.79 7.28
C THR A 154 -4.63 -9.04 7.07
N MET A 155 -4.62 -7.78 7.51
CA MET A 155 -3.41 -6.94 7.51
C MET A 155 -2.98 -6.59 8.94
N SER A 156 -1.70 -6.27 9.10
CA SER A 156 -1.11 -5.83 10.36
C SER A 156 -0.86 -4.32 10.32
N PHE A 157 -1.50 -3.57 11.23
CA PHE A 157 -1.42 -2.11 11.29
C PHE A 157 -0.60 -1.65 12.50
N GLU A 158 -0.04 -0.45 12.39
CA GLU A 158 0.49 0.29 13.54
C GLU A 158 -0.64 0.98 14.31
N GLY A 159 -0.35 1.51 15.51
CA GLY A 159 -1.35 2.12 16.38
C GLY A 159 -2.07 3.34 15.79
N ASN A 160 -1.54 3.94 14.72
CA ASN A 160 -2.16 5.04 13.98
C ASN A 160 -3.16 4.58 12.90
N GLY A 161 -3.36 3.26 12.71
CA GLY A 161 -4.25 2.72 11.68
C GLY A 161 -3.65 2.74 10.27
N ILE A 162 -2.33 2.89 10.14
CA ILE A 162 -1.59 2.83 8.88
C ILE A 162 -0.60 1.67 8.97
N THR A 163 -0.44 0.92 7.88
CA THR A 163 0.60 -0.14 7.82
C THR A 163 1.98 0.45 7.57
N PHE A 164 3.03 -0.33 7.80
CA PHE A 164 4.41 0.06 7.49
C PHE A 164 4.62 0.60 6.06
N PHE A 165 3.94 0.03 5.05
CA PHE A 165 4.04 0.49 3.65
C PHE A 165 3.07 1.63 3.29
N GLY A 166 2.40 2.22 4.28
CA GLY A 166 1.51 3.37 4.08
C GLY A 166 0.06 3.04 3.76
N THR A 167 -0.32 1.75 3.76
CA THR A 167 -1.71 1.35 3.53
C THR A 167 -2.63 1.85 4.63
N SER A 168 -3.71 2.54 4.25
CA SER A 168 -4.79 2.94 5.17
C SER A 168 -5.84 1.83 5.33
N ILE A 169 -6.55 1.81 6.47
CA ILE A 169 -7.70 0.90 6.69
C ILE A 169 -8.76 1.06 5.59
N LYS A 170 -9.01 2.30 5.14
CA LYS A 170 -9.95 2.60 4.05
C LYS A 170 -9.54 1.98 2.72
N SER A 171 -8.26 2.09 2.37
CA SER A 171 -7.71 1.49 1.14
C SER A 171 -7.73 -0.03 1.18
N MET A 172 -7.42 -0.63 2.33
CA MET A 172 -7.57 -2.07 2.55
C MET A 172 -9.03 -2.49 2.31
N VAL A 173 -10.01 -1.85 2.95
CA VAL A 173 -11.42 -2.24 2.80
C VAL A 173 -11.88 -2.08 1.35
N LEU A 174 -11.64 -0.93 0.72
CA LEU A 174 -12.04 -0.70 -0.68
C LEU A 174 -11.47 -1.76 -1.63
N THR A 175 -10.19 -2.11 -1.46
CA THR A 175 -9.49 -3.06 -2.33
C THR A 175 -9.95 -4.49 -2.09
N LEU A 176 -9.99 -4.94 -0.83
CA LEU A 176 -10.35 -6.32 -0.48
C LEU A 176 -11.81 -6.63 -0.79
N GLU A 177 -12.72 -5.68 -0.54
CA GLU A 177 -14.12 -5.82 -0.95
C GLU A 177 -14.28 -5.95 -2.46
N ALA A 178 -13.59 -5.11 -3.23
CA ALA A 178 -13.69 -5.11 -4.68
C ALA A 178 -13.10 -6.38 -5.29
N LEU A 179 -11.98 -6.88 -4.74
CA LEU A 179 -11.42 -8.18 -5.11
C LEU A 179 -12.38 -9.32 -4.75
N GLY A 180 -13.24 -9.14 -3.74
CA GLY A 180 -14.26 -10.10 -3.34
C GLY A 180 -13.68 -11.24 -2.49
N VAL A 181 -12.92 -10.88 -1.44
CA VAL A 181 -12.62 -11.81 -0.35
C VAL A 181 -13.88 -12.08 0.49
N ASP A 182 -13.94 -13.19 1.21
CA ASP A 182 -15.12 -13.59 1.98
C ASP A 182 -15.17 -12.95 3.37
N ALA A 183 -13.99 -12.61 3.92
CA ALA A 183 -13.87 -11.83 5.14
C ALA A 183 -12.55 -11.05 5.14
N LEU A 184 -12.52 -9.93 5.87
CA LEU A 184 -11.32 -9.11 6.03
C LEU A 184 -11.06 -8.79 7.50
N GLY A 185 -9.86 -8.36 7.85
CA GLY A 185 -9.63 -7.76 9.15
C GLY A 185 -8.18 -7.64 9.57
N VAL A 186 -7.90 -7.78 10.86
CA VAL A 186 -6.59 -7.43 11.41
C VAL A 186 -6.05 -8.48 12.35
N ASN A 187 -4.75 -8.71 12.28
CA ASN A 187 -4.04 -9.61 13.17
C ASN A 187 -2.65 -9.05 13.51
N CYS A 188 -2.07 -9.54 14.60
CA CYS A 188 -0.72 -9.18 15.04
C CYS A 188 -0.54 -7.68 15.36
N SER A 189 0.72 -7.25 15.55
CA SER A 189 1.23 -5.94 15.98
C SER A 189 0.71 -5.38 17.32
N LEU A 190 -0.60 -5.42 17.54
CA LEU A 190 -1.29 -4.70 18.60
C LEU A 190 -2.06 -5.66 19.52
N GLY A 191 -2.16 -5.28 20.79
CA GLY A 191 -3.10 -5.90 21.73
C GLY A 191 -4.54 -5.43 21.47
N PRO A 192 -5.54 -6.11 22.05
CA PRO A 192 -6.95 -5.75 21.87
C PRO A 192 -7.27 -4.30 22.26
N LYS A 193 -6.59 -3.75 23.28
CA LYS A 193 -6.79 -2.36 23.72
C LYS A 193 -6.44 -1.34 22.62
N GLN A 194 -5.31 -1.53 21.95
CA GLN A 194 -4.87 -0.64 20.87
C GLN A 194 -5.67 -0.85 19.57
N LEU A 195 -6.33 -2.00 19.41
CA LEU A 195 -7.16 -2.26 18.23
C LEU A 195 -8.51 -1.53 18.24
N VAL A 196 -9.00 -1.04 19.39
CA VAL A 196 -10.32 -0.37 19.49
C VAL A 196 -10.60 0.65 18.38
N PRO A 197 -9.73 1.65 18.10
CA PRO A 197 -9.99 2.61 17.02
C PRO A 197 -10.05 1.95 15.63
N ILE A 198 -9.18 0.97 15.38
CA ILE A 198 -9.11 0.24 14.11
C ILE A 198 -10.39 -0.57 13.88
N ILE A 199 -10.89 -1.26 14.92
CA ILE A 199 -12.12 -2.05 14.83
C ILE A 199 -13.33 -1.16 14.59
N ASN A 200 -13.41 -0.01 15.25
CA ASN A 200 -14.49 0.95 15.03
C ASN A 200 -14.52 1.45 13.58
N GLU A 201 -13.37 1.81 13.02
CA GLU A 201 -13.27 2.23 11.61
C GLU A 201 -13.67 1.10 10.65
N LEU A 202 -13.17 -0.13 10.87
CA LEU A 202 -13.54 -1.29 10.05
C LEU A 202 -15.05 -1.54 10.04
N LEU A 203 -15.72 -1.46 11.20
CA LEU A 203 -17.17 -1.64 11.33
C LEU A 203 -17.97 -0.51 10.65
N GLU A 204 -17.43 0.70 10.63
CA GLU A 204 -18.04 1.84 9.96
C GLU A 204 -18.04 1.65 8.44
N ILE A 205 -16.93 1.18 7.86
CA ILE A 205 -16.70 1.23 6.41
C ILE A 205 -16.82 -0.12 5.68
N SER A 206 -16.70 -1.26 6.38
CA SER A 206 -16.76 -2.59 5.77
C SER A 206 -18.19 -3.17 5.73
N SER A 207 -18.50 -3.77 4.59
CA SER A 207 -19.65 -4.62 4.26
C SER A 207 -19.32 -6.12 4.43
N LEU A 208 -18.05 -6.50 4.44
CA LEU A 208 -17.58 -7.89 4.59
C LEU A 208 -17.30 -8.31 6.04
N PRO A 209 -17.59 -9.57 6.43
CA PRO A 209 -17.34 -10.07 7.79
C PRO A 209 -15.96 -9.69 8.30
N ILE A 210 -15.89 -9.26 9.56
CA ILE A 210 -14.63 -8.80 10.17
C ILE A 210 -14.02 -9.92 11.00
N VAL A 211 -12.73 -10.16 10.79
CA VAL A 211 -11.92 -11.16 11.52
C VAL A 211 -10.84 -10.44 12.33
N ILE A 212 -10.67 -10.80 13.60
CA ILE A 212 -9.59 -10.22 14.42
C ILE A 212 -8.77 -11.30 15.15
N LYS A 213 -7.45 -11.12 15.18
CA LYS A 213 -6.52 -11.96 15.95
C LYS A 213 -5.45 -11.07 16.63
N PRO A 214 -5.79 -10.32 17.70
CA PRO A 214 -4.82 -9.50 18.40
C PRO A 214 -3.71 -10.32 19.08
N ASN A 215 -2.61 -9.65 19.40
CA ASN A 215 -1.60 -10.19 20.32
C ASN A 215 -2.14 -10.19 21.76
N ALA A 216 -1.55 -11.00 22.63
CA ALA A 216 -1.86 -11.03 24.07
C ALA A 216 -1.38 -9.77 24.83
N GLY A 217 -1.24 -8.63 24.15
CA GLY A 217 -0.61 -7.42 24.65
C GLY A 217 0.61 -6.98 23.84
N LEU A 218 1.28 -5.95 24.35
CA LEU A 218 2.62 -5.58 23.92
C LEU A 218 3.66 -6.37 24.74
N PRO A 219 4.83 -6.68 24.16
CA PRO A 219 5.87 -7.37 24.88
C PRO A 219 6.50 -6.46 25.94
N ILE A 220 6.50 -6.90 27.19
CA ILE A 220 7.10 -6.26 28.35
C ILE A 220 8.17 -7.16 28.97
N ILE A 221 9.15 -6.57 29.66
CA ILE A 221 10.14 -7.32 30.44
C ILE A 221 9.69 -7.34 31.91
N GLU A 222 9.61 -8.55 32.48
CA GLU A 222 9.42 -8.75 33.90
C GLU A 222 10.40 -9.85 34.37
N ASN A 223 11.26 -9.55 35.35
CA ASN A 223 12.25 -10.49 35.91
C ASN A 223 13.15 -11.18 34.87
N GLU A 224 13.72 -10.41 33.94
CA GLU A 224 14.58 -10.88 32.82
C GLU A 224 13.91 -11.80 31.79
N ASN A 225 12.61 -12.09 31.94
CA ASN A 225 11.81 -12.84 30.98
C ASN A 225 10.85 -11.91 30.23
N MET A 226 10.54 -12.28 28.99
CA MET A 226 9.62 -11.52 28.15
C MET A 226 8.19 -12.03 28.37
N ARG A 227 7.26 -11.13 28.66
CA ARG A 227 5.84 -11.43 28.89
C ARG A 227 4.98 -10.49 28.05
N TYR A 228 3.75 -10.91 27.75
CA TYR A 228 2.74 -10.02 27.17
C TYR A 228 1.86 -9.42 28.27
N ASP A 229 1.52 -8.14 28.14
CA ASP A 229 0.95 -7.32 29.22
C ASP A 229 -0.56 -7.44 29.45
N ILE A 230 -1.30 -8.26 28.69
CA ILE A 230 -2.75 -8.44 28.84
C ILE A 230 -3.06 -9.85 29.35
N SER A 231 -3.93 -9.94 30.37
CA SER A 231 -4.36 -11.24 30.91
C SER A 231 -5.38 -11.94 30.00
N PRO A 232 -5.54 -13.27 30.10
CA PRO A 232 -6.60 -13.98 29.38
C PRO A 232 -8.02 -13.43 29.62
N GLU A 233 -8.33 -12.98 30.84
CA GLU A 233 -9.62 -12.38 31.19
C GLU A 233 -9.83 -11.02 30.50
N GLU A 234 -8.86 -10.13 30.62
CA GLU A 234 -8.91 -8.81 29.98
C GLU A 234 -9.01 -8.96 28.46
N PHE A 235 -8.23 -9.88 27.88
CA PHE A 235 -8.29 -10.20 26.46
C PHE A 235 -9.71 -10.61 26.04
N ALA A 236 -10.31 -11.56 26.75
CA ALA A 236 -11.64 -12.07 26.43
C ALA A 236 -12.74 -10.99 26.57
N ASP A 237 -12.63 -10.06 27.52
CA ASP A 237 -13.58 -8.96 27.71
C ASP A 237 -13.56 -7.96 26.54
N TYR A 238 -12.38 -7.59 26.03
CA TYR A 238 -12.28 -6.77 24.83
C TYR A 238 -12.87 -7.48 23.62
N ILE A 239 -12.52 -8.76 23.40
CA ILE A 239 -13.03 -9.54 22.28
C ILE A 239 -14.56 -9.64 22.33
N LYS A 240 -15.13 -9.89 23.51
CA LYS A 240 -16.59 -9.90 23.72
C LYS A 240 -17.22 -8.57 23.31
N THR A 241 -16.57 -7.45 23.61
CA THR A 241 -17.03 -6.13 23.19
C THR A 241 -17.01 -6.00 21.66
N PHE A 242 -15.92 -6.44 21.00
CA PHE A 242 -15.82 -6.41 19.55
C PHE A 242 -16.87 -7.30 18.85
N VAL A 243 -17.14 -8.49 19.38
CA VAL A 243 -18.19 -9.37 18.85
C VAL A 243 -19.57 -8.70 18.96
N LYS A 244 -19.88 -8.10 20.11
CA LYS A 244 -21.13 -7.33 20.28
C LYS A 244 -21.26 -6.17 19.30
N LEU A 245 -20.15 -5.56 18.89
CA LEU A 245 -20.14 -4.48 17.90
C LEU A 245 -20.27 -4.99 16.45
N GLY A 246 -20.03 -6.28 16.19
CA GLY A 246 -20.24 -6.91 14.89
C GLY A 246 -19.03 -7.65 14.32
N VAL A 247 -17.96 -7.87 15.08
CA VAL A 247 -16.87 -8.76 14.66
C VAL A 247 -17.37 -10.20 14.60
N CYS A 248 -17.10 -10.90 13.49
CA CYS A 248 -17.71 -12.19 13.18
C CYS A 248 -16.82 -13.39 13.52
N ALA A 249 -15.51 -13.24 13.40
CA ALA A 249 -14.55 -14.29 13.75
C ALA A 249 -13.43 -13.68 14.58
N VAL A 250 -13.02 -14.41 15.62
CA VAL A 250 -12.07 -13.94 16.62
C VAL A 250 -11.09 -15.04 16.96
N GLY A 251 -9.88 -14.65 17.31
CA GLY A 251 -8.84 -15.55 17.77
C GLY A 251 -7.70 -14.80 18.42
N GLY A 252 -6.54 -15.44 18.48
CA GLY A 252 -5.32 -14.87 19.03
C GLY A 252 -4.13 -15.01 18.07
N CYS A 253 -3.21 -14.06 18.13
CA CYS A 253 -1.92 -14.12 17.44
C CYS A 253 -0.79 -14.34 18.46
N CYS A 254 0.27 -13.52 18.45
CA CYS A 254 1.44 -13.72 19.29
C CYS A 254 1.11 -13.58 20.78
N GLY A 255 1.69 -14.47 21.60
CA GLY A 255 1.49 -14.49 23.06
C GLY A 255 0.23 -15.25 23.53
N THR A 256 -0.69 -15.58 22.63
CA THR A 256 -1.94 -16.28 23.00
C THR A 256 -1.73 -17.79 23.12
N THR A 257 -2.33 -18.38 24.16
CA THR A 257 -2.27 -19.82 24.49
C THR A 257 -3.67 -20.43 24.45
N PRO A 258 -3.81 -21.77 24.56
CA PRO A 258 -5.12 -22.41 24.71
C PRO A 258 -5.97 -21.86 25.87
N GLU A 259 -5.38 -21.28 26.90
CA GLU A 259 -6.10 -20.64 28.01
C GLU A 259 -6.91 -19.41 27.54
N TYR A 260 -6.32 -18.57 26.69
CA TYR A 260 -7.01 -17.40 26.09
C TYR A 260 -8.22 -17.84 25.28
N ILE A 261 -8.07 -18.89 24.46
CA ILE A 261 -9.15 -19.40 23.62
C ILE A 261 -10.27 -20.00 24.47
N ARG A 262 -9.93 -20.68 25.56
CA ARG A 262 -10.92 -21.26 26.49
C ARG A 262 -11.75 -20.19 27.19
N LEU A 263 -11.11 -19.11 27.64
CA LEU A 263 -11.82 -17.99 28.26
C LEU A 263 -12.62 -17.19 27.24
N LEU A 264 -12.12 -17.05 26.01
CA LEU A 264 -12.84 -16.44 24.91
C LEU A 264 -14.10 -17.24 24.57
N GLU A 265 -14.01 -18.56 24.42
CA GLU A 265 -15.17 -19.43 24.14
C GLU A 265 -16.23 -19.30 25.25
N LYS A 266 -15.81 -19.40 26.52
CA LYS A 266 -16.68 -19.23 27.67
C LYS A 266 -17.37 -17.85 27.70
N ASN A 267 -16.64 -16.78 27.38
CA ASN A 267 -17.17 -15.41 27.45
C ASN A 267 -18.09 -15.03 26.30
N LEU A 268 -17.98 -15.76 25.18
CA LEU A 268 -18.80 -15.60 23.99
C LEU A 268 -20.00 -16.55 23.94
N ASP A 269 -20.11 -17.49 24.88
CA ASP A 269 -21.28 -18.37 24.96
C ASP A 269 -22.59 -17.54 25.04
N GLY A 270 -23.55 -17.90 24.19
CA GLY A 270 -24.82 -17.18 24.02
C GLY A 270 -24.74 -15.77 23.44
N ILE A 271 -23.55 -15.25 23.07
CA ILE A 271 -23.41 -13.93 22.46
C ILE A 271 -23.67 -14.02 20.96
N ILE A 272 -24.65 -13.24 20.49
CA ILE A 272 -24.90 -13.05 19.06
C ILE A 272 -24.07 -11.85 18.59
N PRO A 273 -23.28 -11.99 17.50
CA PRO A 273 -22.54 -10.85 16.94
C PRO A 273 -23.46 -9.68 16.58
N GLY A 274 -22.96 -8.46 16.75
CA GLY A 274 -23.68 -7.24 16.38
C GLY A 274 -24.09 -7.23 14.91
N GLN A 275 -25.25 -6.63 14.61
CA GLN A 275 -25.77 -6.59 13.24
C GLN A 275 -24.85 -5.78 12.33
N ARG A 276 -24.47 -6.37 11.20
CA ARG A 276 -23.70 -5.70 10.16
C ARG A 276 -24.62 -5.17 9.07
N THR A 277 -24.23 -4.03 8.50
CA THR A 277 -24.95 -3.39 7.39
C THR A 277 -24.05 -3.31 6.16
N SER A 278 -24.58 -3.65 5.00
CA SER A 278 -23.90 -3.36 3.73
C SER A 278 -23.64 -1.85 3.60
N LYS A 279 -22.45 -1.48 3.12
CA LYS A 279 -22.04 -0.08 2.94
C LYS A 279 -22.04 0.28 1.45
N ASN A 280 -22.64 1.43 1.14
CA ASN A 280 -22.84 1.88 -0.25
C ASN A 280 -21.94 3.07 -0.60
N PHE A 281 -20.66 2.98 -0.23
CA PHE A 281 -19.66 3.99 -0.59
C PHE A 281 -19.11 3.72 -1.99
N THR A 282 -19.27 4.68 -2.91
CA THR A 282 -18.57 4.68 -4.20
C THR A 282 -17.19 5.27 -3.98
N GLY A 283 -16.14 4.47 -4.20
CA GLY A 283 -14.78 4.95 -4.05
C GLY A 283 -13.72 4.08 -4.68
N ILE A 284 -12.58 4.71 -4.93
CA ILE A 284 -11.33 4.13 -5.45
C ILE A 284 -10.17 4.54 -4.54
N CYS A 285 -9.03 3.85 -4.65
CA CYS A 285 -7.90 4.14 -3.77
C CYS A 285 -6.56 3.72 -4.36
N SER A 286 -5.53 4.50 -4.02
CA SER A 286 -4.15 4.04 -3.91
C SER A 286 -3.96 3.36 -2.53
N PRO A 287 -2.75 2.89 -2.17
CA PRO A 287 -2.53 2.28 -0.86
C PRO A 287 -2.78 3.26 0.28
N SER A 288 -2.33 4.50 0.13
CA SER A 288 -2.36 5.52 1.18
C SER A 288 -3.54 6.49 1.10
N LYS A 289 -4.21 6.56 -0.04
CA LYS A 289 -5.24 7.58 -0.28
C LYS A 289 -6.46 7.02 -0.99
N GLN A 290 -7.61 7.52 -0.58
CA GLN A 290 -8.92 7.14 -1.12
C GLN A 290 -9.69 8.35 -1.61
N VAL A 291 -10.47 8.15 -2.66
CA VAL A 291 -11.46 9.11 -3.15
C VAL A 291 -12.82 8.48 -3.04
N TYR A 292 -13.71 9.11 -2.26
CA TYR A 292 -15.12 8.75 -2.19
C TYR A 292 -15.94 9.75 -3.00
N PHE A 293 -16.69 9.24 -3.96
CA PHE A 293 -17.50 10.04 -4.86
C PHE A 293 -18.85 10.43 -4.25
N GLY A 294 -19.25 11.68 -4.46
CA GLY A 294 -20.58 12.18 -4.16
C GLY A 294 -20.81 12.82 -2.79
N LYS A 295 -19.81 12.85 -1.91
CA LYS A 295 -19.81 13.80 -0.77
C LYS A 295 -19.39 15.19 -1.25
N ASP A 296 -18.30 15.25 -2.00
CA ASP A 296 -17.76 16.47 -2.60
C ASP A 296 -17.35 16.20 -4.07
N VAL A 297 -17.00 17.26 -4.79
CA VAL A 297 -16.52 17.22 -6.16
C VAL A 297 -15.11 16.63 -6.21
N ALA A 298 -14.92 15.57 -7.01
CA ALA A 298 -13.63 14.92 -7.20
C ALA A 298 -13.00 15.29 -8.55
N ILE A 299 -12.01 16.18 -8.53
CA ILE A 299 -11.32 16.63 -9.75
C ILE A 299 -10.41 15.50 -10.27
N ILE A 300 -10.69 15.03 -11.49
CA ILE A 300 -9.88 14.05 -12.21
C ILE A 300 -8.92 14.79 -13.15
N GLY A 301 -7.61 14.65 -12.92
CA GLY A 301 -6.59 15.32 -13.73
C GLY A 301 -6.42 14.69 -15.12
N GLU A 302 -6.68 15.47 -16.18
CA GLU A 302 -6.73 15.00 -17.59
C GLU A 302 -5.40 15.07 -18.37
N ARG A 303 -4.31 15.53 -17.74
CA ARG A 303 -3.13 15.96 -18.51
C ARG A 303 -2.28 14.80 -19.03
N LEU A 304 -2.33 13.63 -18.39
CA LEU A 304 -1.69 12.39 -18.83
C LEU A 304 -2.52 11.67 -19.90
N ASN A 305 -2.79 12.38 -21.00
CA ASN A 305 -3.50 11.84 -22.16
C ASN A 305 -2.88 12.41 -23.45
N PRO A 306 -2.29 11.58 -24.33
CA PRO A 306 -1.54 12.02 -25.50
C PRO A 306 -2.40 12.66 -26.59
N THR A 307 -3.73 12.55 -26.53
CA THR A 307 -4.65 13.08 -27.55
C THR A 307 -4.46 14.58 -27.73
N GLY A 308 -4.02 15.00 -28.92
CA GLY A 308 -3.75 16.42 -29.25
C GLY A 308 -2.52 17.05 -28.56
N LYS A 309 -1.76 16.31 -27.74
CA LYS A 309 -0.63 16.84 -26.95
C LYS A 309 0.72 16.38 -27.52
N LYS A 310 1.24 17.08 -28.54
CA LYS A 310 2.48 16.71 -29.25
C LYS A 310 3.68 16.41 -28.35
N THR A 311 3.86 17.18 -27.27
CA THR A 311 4.96 17.00 -26.31
C THR A 311 4.85 15.68 -25.55
N LEU A 312 3.67 15.36 -25.03
CA LEU A 312 3.43 14.08 -24.35
C LEU A 312 3.54 12.90 -25.32
N GLN A 313 3.06 13.04 -26.57
CA GLN A 313 3.24 12.01 -27.59
C GLN A 313 4.72 11.73 -27.87
N ALA A 314 5.54 12.78 -27.98
CA ALA A 314 6.98 12.64 -28.17
C ALA A 314 7.64 11.98 -26.94
N ALA A 315 7.25 12.37 -25.73
CA ALA A 315 7.75 11.78 -24.49
C ALA A 315 7.43 10.28 -24.39
N ILE A 316 6.20 9.85 -24.70
CA ILE A 316 5.82 8.43 -24.70
C ILE A 316 6.65 7.65 -25.71
N ARG A 317 6.79 8.15 -26.95
CA ARG A 317 7.61 7.49 -27.99
C ARG A 317 9.08 7.40 -27.63
N ALA A 318 9.62 8.44 -27.01
CA ALA A 318 11.00 8.48 -26.54
C ALA A 318 11.20 7.70 -25.23
N ASN A 319 10.13 7.13 -24.66
CA ASN A 319 10.13 6.50 -23.34
C ASN A 319 10.71 7.44 -22.25
N ASP A 320 10.39 8.73 -22.34
CA ASP A 320 10.75 9.76 -21.36
C ASP A 320 9.79 9.71 -20.15
N ILE A 321 10.06 8.74 -19.28
CA ILE A 321 9.31 8.51 -18.04
C ILE A 321 9.33 9.75 -17.15
N ASN A 322 10.45 10.48 -17.13
CA ASN A 322 10.63 11.63 -16.25
C ASN A 322 9.63 12.76 -16.58
N PHE A 323 9.37 13.01 -17.87
CA PHE A 323 8.34 13.95 -18.31
C PHE A 323 6.95 13.56 -17.79
N ILE A 324 6.61 12.27 -17.86
CA ILE A 324 5.32 11.72 -17.43
C ILE A 324 5.16 11.85 -15.91
N LEU A 325 6.21 11.52 -15.14
CA LEU A 325 6.19 11.63 -13.67
C LEU A 325 6.06 13.08 -13.21
N LYS A 326 6.75 14.03 -13.86
CA LYS A 326 6.57 15.47 -13.59
C LYS A 326 5.13 15.91 -13.83
N GLU A 327 4.52 15.48 -14.93
CA GLU A 327 3.12 15.81 -15.20
C GLU A 327 2.16 15.21 -14.18
N ALA A 328 2.44 14.00 -13.66
CA ALA A 328 1.67 13.40 -12.57
C ALA A 328 1.78 14.22 -11.27
N ILE A 329 3.00 14.55 -10.85
CA ILE A 329 3.28 15.35 -9.65
C ILE A 329 2.64 16.74 -9.76
N ARG A 330 2.81 17.40 -10.91
CA ARG A 330 2.25 18.74 -11.14
C ARG A 330 0.73 18.75 -11.00
N GLN A 331 0.04 17.73 -11.51
CA GLN A 331 -1.42 17.65 -11.36
C GLN A 331 -1.84 17.43 -9.90
N GLN A 332 -1.07 16.64 -9.13
CA GLN A 332 -1.30 16.48 -7.69
C GLN A 332 -1.14 17.81 -6.95
N GLU A 333 -0.08 18.56 -7.22
CA GLU A 333 0.17 19.89 -6.63
C GLU A 333 -0.91 20.92 -7.02
N GLN A 334 -1.47 20.78 -8.23
CA GLN A 334 -2.57 21.60 -8.71
C GLN A 334 -3.95 21.20 -8.15
N GLY A 335 -4.00 20.16 -7.30
CA GLY A 335 -5.22 19.78 -6.58
C GLY A 335 -6.09 18.73 -7.25
N ALA A 336 -5.54 17.94 -8.20
CA ALA A 336 -6.21 16.72 -8.64
C ALA A 336 -6.39 15.75 -7.45
N LEU A 337 -7.55 15.09 -7.36
CA LEU A 337 -7.79 14.04 -6.36
C LEU A 337 -7.51 12.63 -6.88
N LEU A 338 -7.49 12.48 -8.21
CA LEU A 338 -7.13 11.27 -8.93
C LEU A 338 -6.63 11.67 -10.33
N LEU A 339 -5.85 10.80 -10.97
CA LEU A 339 -5.26 11.06 -12.28
C LEU A 339 -5.87 10.14 -13.34
N ASP A 340 -6.30 10.71 -14.45
CA ASP A 340 -6.60 9.97 -15.67
C ASP A 340 -5.30 9.64 -16.40
N VAL A 341 -5.04 8.36 -16.65
CA VAL A 341 -3.80 7.86 -17.24
C VAL A 341 -4.11 7.13 -18.53
N ASN A 342 -3.94 7.84 -19.66
CA ASN A 342 -4.01 7.30 -21.01
C ASN A 342 -2.62 7.34 -21.64
N MET A 343 -2.18 6.21 -22.21
CA MET A 343 -0.90 6.08 -22.92
C MET A 343 -1.07 5.62 -24.36
N GLY A 344 -2.28 5.69 -24.91
CA GLY A 344 -2.61 5.16 -26.22
C GLY A 344 -1.95 5.94 -27.36
N LEU A 345 -1.10 5.28 -28.14
CA LEU A 345 -0.61 5.75 -29.43
C LEU A 345 -0.69 4.62 -30.45
N PRO A 346 -0.99 4.89 -31.73
CA PRO A 346 -1.09 3.85 -32.76
C PRO A 346 0.20 3.06 -33.00
N ASP A 347 1.35 3.66 -32.70
CA ASP A 347 2.68 3.19 -33.05
C ASP A 347 3.47 2.56 -31.88
N ILE A 348 2.81 2.23 -30.77
CA ILE A 348 3.46 1.65 -29.59
C ILE A 348 2.74 0.39 -29.09
N ASP A 349 3.41 -0.40 -28.24
CA ASP A 349 2.77 -1.43 -27.43
C ASP A 349 2.04 -0.77 -26.26
N GLU A 350 0.77 -0.40 -26.48
CA GLU A 350 -0.07 0.26 -25.47
C GLU A 350 -0.22 -0.59 -24.19
N PRO A 351 -0.50 -1.91 -24.25
CA PRO A 351 -0.54 -2.73 -23.03
C PRO A 351 0.75 -2.70 -22.19
N ALA A 352 1.92 -2.84 -22.81
CA ALA A 352 3.18 -2.75 -22.09
C ALA A 352 3.44 -1.35 -21.55
N THR A 353 3.13 -0.32 -22.33
CA THR A 353 3.38 1.08 -21.98
C THR A 353 2.50 1.52 -20.82
N LEU A 354 1.18 1.28 -20.89
CA LEU A 354 0.24 1.67 -19.84
C LEU A 354 0.59 0.98 -18.51
N SER A 355 0.82 -0.33 -18.54
CA SER A 355 1.22 -1.10 -17.34
C SER A 355 2.50 -0.56 -16.71
N ARG A 356 3.53 -0.27 -17.53
CA ARG A 356 4.77 0.32 -17.04
C ARG A 356 4.55 1.71 -16.43
N MET A 357 3.82 2.58 -17.10
CA MET A 357 3.56 3.93 -16.59
C MET A 357 2.76 3.90 -15.30
N VAL A 358 1.78 3.02 -15.17
CA VAL A 358 1.03 2.83 -13.92
C VAL A 358 1.96 2.44 -12.77
N SER A 359 2.89 1.50 -12.98
CA SER A 359 3.88 1.13 -11.95
C SER A 359 4.79 2.30 -11.54
N GLU A 360 5.25 3.11 -12.49
CA GLU A 360 6.14 4.24 -12.19
C GLU A 360 5.38 5.39 -11.51
N ILE A 361 4.17 5.70 -11.96
CA ILE A 361 3.32 6.76 -11.39
C ILE A 361 2.92 6.41 -9.96
N GLN A 362 2.38 5.21 -9.71
CA GLN A 362 1.90 4.82 -8.37
C GLN A 362 3.03 4.73 -7.33
N ALA A 363 4.29 4.69 -7.76
CA ALA A 363 5.45 4.71 -6.87
C ALA A 363 5.84 6.11 -6.39
N ILE A 364 5.36 7.17 -7.05
CA ILE A 364 5.77 8.56 -6.82
C ILE A 364 4.63 9.47 -6.36
N VAL A 365 3.41 9.23 -6.85
CA VAL A 365 2.20 9.96 -6.43
C VAL A 365 1.33 9.09 -5.55
N ASP A 366 0.67 9.72 -4.59
CA ASP A 366 -0.26 9.05 -3.67
C ASP A 366 -1.70 9.00 -4.20
N LEU A 367 -1.96 9.61 -5.37
CA LEU A 367 -3.29 9.71 -5.93
C LEU A 367 -3.79 8.38 -6.52
N PRO A 368 -5.08 8.04 -6.33
CA PRO A 368 -5.72 6.98 -7.10
C PRO A 368 -5.67 7.24 -8.60
N LEU A 369 -5.68 6.16 -9.41
CA LEU A 369 -5.59 6.26 -10.86
C LEU A 369 -6.89 5.80 -11.54
N GLN A 370 -7.30 6.57 -12.54
CA GLN A 370 -8.24 6.16 -13.56
C GLN A 370 -7.43 5.63 -14.76
N LEU A 371 -7.58 4.34 -15.05
CA LEU A 371 -6.87 3.65 -16.13
C LEU A 371 -7.65 3.85 -17.42
N ASP A 372 -7.14 4.68 -18.33
CA ASP A 372 -7.81 5.05 -19.57
C ASP A 372 -7.18 4.37 -20.79
N SER A 373 -7.97 3.53 -21.46
CA SER A 373 -7.60 2.95 -22.74
C SER A 373 -8.81 2.40 -23.49
N SER A 374 -8.77 2.46 -24.82
CA SER A 374 -9.70 1.74 -25.70
C SER A 374 -9.32 0.26 -25.92
N ASN A 375 -8.11 -0.13 -25.49
CA ASN A 375 -7.58 -1.48 -25.62
C ASN A 375 -7.80 -2.27 -24.32
N TYR A 376 -8.74 -3.22 -24.35
CA TYR A 376 -9.09 -4.04 -23.19
C TYR A 376 -7.90 -4.83 -22.63
N LYS A 377 -6.93 -5.24 -23.46
CA LYS A 377 -5.70 -5.92 -22.98
C LYS A 377 -4.80 -4.97 -22.20
N ALA A 378 -4.77 -3.68 -22.57
CA ALA A 378 -4.03 -2.68 -21.83
C ALA A 378 -4.66 -2.42 -20.45
N LEU A 379 -5.99 -2.29 -20.41
CA LEU A 379 -6.74 -2.19 -19.16
C LEU A 379 -6.53 -3.42 -18.28
N GLU A 380 -6.56 -4.63 -18.85
CA GLU A 380 -6.34 -5.87 -18.09
C GLU A 380 -4.98 -5.89 -17.41
N LYS A 381 -3.92 -5.63 -18.19
CA LYS A 381 -2.54 -5.67 -17.69
C LYS A 381 -2.28 -4.58 -16.64
N ALA A 382 -2.85 -3.39 -16.83
CA ALA A 382 -2.74 -2.30 -15.87
C ALA A 382 -3.56 -2.55 -14.59
N ALA A 383 -4.77 -3.10 -14.71
CA ALA A 383 -5.63 -3.41 -13.55
C ALA A 383 -5.02 -4.50 -12.66
N ARG A 384 -4.39 -5.50 -13.27
CA ARG A 384 -3.71 -6.60 -12.58
C ARG A 384 -2.64 -6.09 -11.60
N ILE A 385 -1.78 -5.20 -12.07
CA ILE A 385 -0.61 -4.68 -11.33
C ILE A 385 -0.88 -3.39 -10.54
N TYR A 386 -2.10 -2.85 -10.58
CA TYR A 386 -2.41 -1.63 -9.85
C TYR A 386 -2.42 -1.86 -8.33
N ASN A 387 -1.73 -1.04 -7.55
CA ASN A 387 -1.73 -1.14 -6.09
C ASN A 387 -2.92 -0.38 -5.46
N GLY A 388 -4.01 -1.10 -5.22
CA GLY A 388 -5.27 -0.56 -4.71
C GLY A 388 -6.45 -0.89 -5.62
N LYS A 389 -7.47 -0.03 -5.61
CA LYS A 389 -8.69 -0.14 -6.42
C LYS A 389 -8.72 0.97 -7.48
N PRO A 390 -8.56 0.67 -8.78
CA PRO A 390 -8.58 1.69 -9.83
C PRO A 390 -10.00 1.95 -10.36
N LEU A 391 -10.15 3.02 -11.13
CA LEU A 391 -11.31 3.26 -12.00
C LEU A 391 -10.95 2.88 -13.44
N LEU A 392 -11.67 1.94 -14.07
CA LEU A 392 -11.47 1.62 -15.49
C LEU A 392 -12.25 2.59 -16.38
N ASN A 393 -11.53 3.33 -17.22
CA ASN A 393 -12.05 4.18 -18.27
C ASN A 393 -11.75 3.51 -19.64
N SER A 394 -12.70 2.84 -20.29
CA SER A 394 -14.11 2.72 -19.89
C SER A 394 -14.76 1.45 -20.43
N VAL A 395 -15.97 1.20 -19.94
CA VAL A 395 -16.94 0.29 -20.54
C VAL A 395 -18.03 1.11 -21.23
N ASN A 396 -18.67 0.57 -22.25
CA ASN A 396 -19.82 1.20 -22.89
C ASN A 396 -20.95 0.20 -23.16
N GLY A 397 -22.06 0.68 -23.71
CA GLY A 397 -23.26 -0.10 -23.97
C GLY A 397 -23.12 -1.15 -25.07
N LYS A 398 -22.02 -1.18 -25.83
CA LYS A 398 -21.80 -2.20 -26.85
C LYS A 398 -21.59 -3.56 -26.19
N LYS A 399 -22.21 -4.60 -26.75
CA LYS A 399 -22.06 -5.97 -26.23
C LYS A 399 -20.59 -6.41 -26.11
N GLU A 400 -19.78 -6.13 -27.13
CA GLU A 400 -18.34 -6.46 -27.14
C GLU A 400 -17.58 -5.78 -25.98
N SER A 401 -17.92 -4.53 -25.65
CA SER A 401 -17.28 -3.80 -24.56
C SER A 401 -17.67 -4.38 -23.20
N LEU A 402 -18.95 -4.70 -22.99
CA LEU A 402 -19.45 -5.32 -21.77
C LEU A 402 -18.80 -6.69 -21.55
N ASP A 403 -18.80 -7.54 -22.58
CA ASP A 403 -18.27 -8.91 -22.52
C ASP A 403 -16.75 -8.93 -22.28
N ALA A 404 -16.01 -7.90 -22.73
CA ALA A 404 -14.57 -7.79 -22.52
C ALA A 404 -14.18 -7.15 -21.17
N ILE A 405 -14.81 -6.03 -20.79
CA ILE A 405 -14.35 -5.20 -19.66
C ILE A 405 -14.92 -5.66 -18.31
N LEU A 406 -16.17 -6.11 -18.23
CA LEU A 406 -16.77 -6.49 -16.95
C LEU A 406 -16.05 -7.67 -16.28
N PRO A 407 -15.61 -8.73 -17.01
CA PRO A 407 -14.80 -9.79 -16.39
C PRO A 407 -13.47 -9.28 -15.83
N ILE A 408 -12.80 -8.35 -16.53
CA ILE A 408 -11.55 -7.73 -16.08
C ILE A 408 -11.79 -6.95 -14.78
N ALA A 409 -12.81 -6.09 -14.77
CA ALA A 409 -13.16 -5.29 -13.60
C ALA A 409 -13.49 -6.16 -12.39
N LYS A 410 -14.25 -7.25 -12.59
CA LYS A 410 -14.59 -8.19 -11.52
C LYS A 410 -13.36 -8.93 -11.00
N LYS A 411 -12.49 -9.40 -11.90
CA LYS A 411 -11.31 -10.20 -11.56
C LYS A 411 -10.30 -9.40 -10.73
N TYR A 412 -10.05 -8.15 -11.09
CA TYR A 412 -9.01 -7.32 -10.45
C TYR A 412 -9.55 -6.26 -9.49
N GLY A 413 -10.85 -6.32 -9.18
CA GLY A 413 -11.50 -5.47 -8.18
C GLY A 413 -11.46 -3.99 -8.56
N CYS A 414 -12.02 -3.64 -9.71
CA CYS A 414 -12.04 -2.26 -10.21
C CYS A 414 -13.43 -1.63 -10.11
N ALA A 415 -13.46 -0.31 -9.91
CA ALA A 415 -14.63 0.48 -10.29
C ALA A 415 -14.65 0.66 -11.82
N ILE A 416 -15.83 0.91 -12.39
CA ILE A 416 -16.00 1.09 -13.84
C ILE A 416 -16.61 2.45 -14.16
N LEU A 417 -16.13 3.08 -15.23
CA LEU A 417 -16.75 4.23 -15.86
C LEU A 417 -17.51 3.76 -17.11
N GLY A 418 -18.84 3.87 -17.07
CA GLY A 418 -19.74 3.53 -18.17
C GLY A 418 -20.02 4.74 -19.06
N LEU A 419 -19.64 4.67 -20.33
CA LEU A 419 -19.98 5.69 -21.33
C LEU A 419 -21.36 5.41 -21.93
N THR A 420 -22.23 6.41 -22.00
CA THR A 420 -23.58 6.28 -22.57
C THR A 420 -23.58 6.30 -24.09
N LEU A 421 -22.89 5.32 -24.70
CA LEU A 421 -22.90 5.03 -26.13
C LEU A 421 -23.07 3.52 -26.34
N ASP A 422 -23.62 3.13 -27.49
CA ASP A 422 -23.81 1.73 -27.85
C ASP A 422 -23.43 1.46 -29.32
N GLU A 423 -23.98 0.40 -29.90
CA GLU A 423 -23.76 0.03 -31.30
C GLU A 423 -24.16 1.14 -32.30
N ASN A 424 -25.12 1.99 -31.94
CA ASN A 424 -25.60 3.09 -32.77
C ASN A 424 -24.85 4.41 -32.52
N GLY A 425 -23.86 4.41 -31.62
CA GLY A 425 -23.10 5.60 -31.24
C GLY A 425 -23.69 6.30 -30.01
N ILE A 426 -23.57 7.63 -29.98
CA ILE A 426 -24.02 8.45 -28.85
C ILE A 426 -25.46 8.93 -29.14
N PRO A 427 -26.43 8.62 -28.26
CA PRO A 427 -27.80 9.08 -28.46
C PRO A 427 -27.94 10.60 -28.36
N GLU A 428 -28.92 11.14 -29.08
CA GLU A 428 -29.19 12.58 -29.12
C GLU A 428 -29.95 13.06 -27.88
N THR A 429 -30.77 12.20 -27.27
CA THR A 429 -31.63 12.56 -26.13
C THR A 429 -31.07 12.08 -24.79
N ALA A 430 -31.42 12.79 -23.72
CA ALA A 430 -31.03 12.41 -22.36
C ALA A 430 -31.62 11.06 -21.93
N GLU A 431 -32.88 10.79 -22.29
CA GLU A 431 -33.59 9.56 -21.94
C GLU A 431 -32.93 8.31 -22.52
N GLU A 432 -32.48 8.36 -23.78
CA GLU A 432 -31.77 7.25 -24.42
C GLU A 432 -30.40 7.02 -23.79
N ARG A 433 -29.69 8.10 -23.40
CA ARG A 433 -28.42 7.98 -22.65
C ARG A 433 -28.62 7.29 -21.30
N VAL A 434 -29.71 7.63 -20.58
CA VAL A 434 -30.08 6.97 -19.32
C VAL A 434 -30.40 5.49 -19.54
N ALA A 435 -31.09 5.14 -20.64
CA ALA A 435 -31.37 3.74 -20.97
C ALA A 435 -30.08 2.92 -21.21
N ILE A 436 -29.07 3.52 -21.87
CA ILE A 436 -27.75 2.88 -22.02
C ILE A 436 -27.05 2.74 -20.66
N ALA A 437 -27.10 3.77 -19.81
CA ALA A 437 -26.53 3.70 -18.47
C ALA A 437 -27.17 2.56 -17.64
N GLU A 438 -28.49 2.40 -17.71
CA GLU A 438 -29.22 1.30 -17.07
C GLU A 438 -28.79 -0.07 -17.62
N LYS A 439 -28.64 -0.21 -18.95
CA LYS A 439 -28.11 -1.41 -19.60
C LYS A 439 -26.73 -1.79 -19.05
N ILE A 440 -25.83 -0.83 -18.91
CA ILE A 440 -24.48 -1.04 -18.36
C ILE A 440 -24.56 -1.50 -16.89
N ILE A 441 -25.38 -0.83 -16.07
CA ILE A 441 -25.55 -1.16 -14.65
C ILE A 441 -26.05 -2.60 -14.49
N ILE A 442 -27.09 -2.98 -15.23
CA ILE A 442 -27.66 -4.33 -15.17
C ILE A 442 -26.63 -5.38 -15.57
N ALA A 443 -25.85 -5.12 -16.62
CA ALA A 443 -24.80 -6.04 -17.07
C ALA A 443 -23.67 -6.19 -16.03
N ALA A 444 -23.26 -5.09 -15.41
CA ALA A 444 -22.26 -5.08 -14.35
C ALA A 444 -22.74 -5.84 -13.10
N GLU A 445 -23.98 -5.60 -12.65
CA GLU A 445 -24.59 -6.30 -11.51
C GLU A 445 -24.68 -7.82 -11.78
N LYS A 446 -25.07 -8.23 -12.99
CA LYS A 446 -25.07 -9.65 -13.41
C LYS A 446 -23.67 -10.28 -13.41
N SER A 447 -22.63 -9.47 -13.61
CA SER A 447 -21.22 -9.88 -13.56
C SER A 447 -20.64 -9.85 -12.15
N GLY A 448 -21.45 -9.52 -11.13
CA GLY A 448 -21.04 -9.45 -9.73
C GLY A 448 -20.29 -8.17 -9.34
N ILE A 449 -20.42 -7.11 -10.13
CA ILE A 449 -19.92 -5.76 -9.81
C ILE A 449 -21.06 -5.00 -9.13
N SER A 450 -20.82 -4.47 -7.93
CA SER A 450 -21.85 -3.76 -7.18
C SER A 450 -22.16 -2.41 -7.81
N ARG A 451 -23.41 -1.96 -7.72
CA ARG A 451 -23.83 -0.61 -8.17
C ARG A 451 -22.97 0.50 -7.58
N LYS A 452 -22.46 0.32 -6.35
CA LYS A 452 -21.57 1.30 -5.70
C LYS A 452 -20.24 1.47 -6.44
N ASP A 453 -19.85 0.54 -7.31
CA ASP A 453 -18.60 0.54 -8.07
C ASP A 453 -18.78 1.03 -9.52
N ILE A 454 -19.95 1.59 -9.85
CA ILE A 454 -20.31 2.05 -11.18
C ILE A 454 -20.44 3.58 -11.18
N LEU A 455 -19.71 4.22 -12.09
CA LEU A 455 -19.85 5.62 -12.44
C LEU A 455 -20.28 5.73 -13.91
N ILE A 456 -21.00 6.81 -14.26
CA ILE A 456 -21.51 7.01 -15.62
C ILE A 456 -21.02 8.34 -16.19
N ASP A 457 -20.50 8.29 -17.41
CA ASP A 457 -20.24 9.45 -18.24
C ASP A 457 -21.34 9.59 -19.31
N CYS A 458 -22.09 10.69 -19.22
CA CYS A 458 -23.19 10.99 -20.14
C CYS A 458 -22.73 11.59 -21.47
N LEU A 459 -21.42 11.72 -21.69
CA LEU A 459 -20.73 12.20 -22.89
C LEU A 459 -21.06 13.64 -23.28
N VAL A 460 -20.10 14.54 -23.06
CA VAL A 460 -20.20 15.93 -23.51
C VAL A 460 -19.98 16.03 -25.02
N MET A 461 -20.94 16.62 -25.73
CA MET A 461 -20.83 16.91 -27.16
C MET A 461 -20.21 18.29 -27.41
N THR A 462 -19.55 18.42 -28.56
CA THR A 462 -18.94 19.69 -29.00
C THR A 462 -20.02 20.70 -29.43
N ALA A 463 -20.09 21.84 -28.74
CA ALA A 463 -21.13 22.84 -28.99
C ALA A 463 -21.09 23.46 -30.39
N SER A 464 -19.91 23.53 -31.03
CA SER A 464 -19.78 24.05 -32.41
C SER A 464 -20.44 23.18 -33.47
N ALA A 465 -20.64 21.89 -33.19
CA ALA A 465 -21.22 20.94 -34.14
C ALA A 465 -22.62 20.46 -33.73
N GLN A 466 -22.86 20.29 -32.43
CA GLN A 466 -24.05 19.62 -31.89
C GLN A 466 -24.65 20.40 -30.71
N GLN A 467 -24.87 21.70 -30.91
CA GLN A 467 -25.27 22.63 -29.85
C GLN A 467 -26.52 22.21 -29.07
N SER A 468 -27.53 21.62 -29.74
CA SER A 468 -28.76 21.14 -29.09
C SER A 468 -28.50 20.02 -28.06
N GLN A 469 -27.47 19.20 -28.26
CA GLN A 469 -27.16 18.06 -27.39
C GLN A 469 -26.40 18.46 -26.11
N VAL A 470 -25.92 19.71 -26.02
CA VAL A 470 -25.22 20.21 -24.82
C VAL A 470 -26.16 20.18 -23.61
N LEU A 471 -27.41 20.66 -23.78
CA LEU A 471 -28.41 20.63 -22.71
C LEU A 471 -28.91 19.21 -22.41
N GLU A 472 -29.00 18.35 -23.43
CA GLU A 472 -29.36 16.94 -23.23
C GLU A 472 -28.30 16.19 -22.39
N THR A 473 -27.01 16.54 -22.54
CA THR A 473 -25.96 15.99 -21.67
C THR A 473 -26.19 16.35 -20.21
N LEU A 474 -26.49 17.62 -19.92
CA LEU A 474 -26.76 18.12 -18.57
C LEU A 474 -28.02 17.47 -17.97
N LYS A 475 -29.08 17.35 -18.77
CA LYS A 475 -30.31 16.65 -18.40
C LYS A 475 -30.04 15.18 -18.10
N ALA A 476 -29.22 14.50 -18.90
CA ALA A 476 -28.83 13.10 -18.67
C ALA A 476 -28.09 12.92 -17.35
N VAL A 477 -27.14 13.81 -17.01
CA VAL A 477 -26.44 13.79 -15.70
C VAL A 477 -27.43 13.81 -14.55
N ARG A 478 -28.40 14.75 -14.58
CA ARG A 478 -29.45 14.83 -13.56
C ARG A 478 -30.26 13.55 -13.48
N LEU A 479 -30.73 13.04 -14.62
CA LEU A 479 -31.58 11.85 -14.67
C LEU A 479 -30.84 10.59 -14.21
N VAL A 480 -29.56 10.42 -14.57
CA VAL A 480 -28.73 9.31 -14.07
C VAL A 480 -28.59 9.40 -12.55
N LYS A 481 -28.36 10.61 -12.03
CA LYS A 481 -28.21 10.85 -10.59
C LYS A 481 -29.49 10.53 -9.82
N GLU A 482 -30.63 11.03 -10.29
CA GLU A 482 -31.94 10.92 -9.65
C GLU A 482 -32.55 9.51 -9.81
N ASN A 483 -32.48 8.92 -11.01
CA ASN A 483 -33.20 7.70 -11.34
C ASN A 483 -32.38 6.43 -11.09
N LEU A 484 -31.06 6.46 -11.36
CA LEU A 484 -30.21 5.27 -11.29
C LEU A 484 -29.40 5.21 -9.99
N GLY A 485 -29.21 6.35 -9.31
CA GLY A 485 -28.56 6.45 -8.00
C GLY A 485 -27.03 6.26 -8.03
N VAL A 486 -26.42 6.27 -9.21
CA VAL A 486 -24.97 6.13 -9.41
C VAL A 486 -24.27 7.49 -9.46
N LYS A 487 -22.94 7.49 -9.45
CA LYS A 487 -22.13 8.71 -9.53
C LYS A 487 -21.84 9.07 -10.99
N THR A 488 -21.65 10.35 -11.24
CA THR A 488 -21.48 10.87 -12.60
C THR A 488 -20.10 11.49 -12.79
N VAL A 489 -19.52 11.24 -13.96
CA VAL A 489 -18.24 11.77 -14.42
C VAL A 489 -18.49 12.48 -15.74
N LEU A 490 -17.76 13.55 -16.05
CA LEU A 490 -17.83 14.19 -17.36
C LEU A 490 -16.49 14.80 -17.76
N GLY A 491 -16.09 14.56 -19.02
CA GLY A 491 -15.08 15.35 -19.72
C GLY A 491 -15.61 16.72 -20.15
N VAL A 492 -15.64 17.69 -19.22
CA VAL A 492 -16.28 19.00 -19.43
C VAL A 492 -15.62 19.80 -20.56
N SER A 493 -14.31 19.66 -20.73
CA SER A 493 -13.50 20.38 -21.72
C SER A 493 -13.89 20.13 -23.18
N ASN A 494 -14.66 19.07 -23.46
CA ASN A 494 -15.07 18.69 -24.81
C ASN A 494 -16.08 19.68 -25.43
N VAL A 495 -16.87 20.39 -24.61
CA VAL A 495 -17.92 21.30 -25.07
C VAL A 495 -17.39 22.41 -25.98
N SER A 496 -16.15 22.85 -25.75
CA SER A 496 -15.57 24.05 -26.35
C SER A 496 -14.72 23.80 -27.60
N PHE A 497 -14.60 22.55 -28.06
CA PHE A 497 -13.78 22.28 -29.25
C PHE A 497 -14.24 23.08 -30.48
N GLY A 498 -13.29 23.70 -31.17
CA GLY A 498 -13.56 24.53 -32.36
C GLY A 498 -14.13 25.93 -32.08
N LEU A 499 -14.26 26.36 -30.82
CA LEU A 499 -14.78 27.68 -30.45
C LEU A 499 -13.69 28.58 -29.81
N PRO A 500 -13.78 29.91 -29.97
CA PRO A 500 -12.93 30.85 -29.25
C PRO A 500 -13.28 30.91 -27.77
N SER A 501 -12.39 31.48 -26.96
CA SER A 501 -12.59 31.67 -25.50
C SER A 501 -13.03 30.40 -24.78
N ARG A 502 -12.37 29.28 -25.09
CA ARG A 502 -12.66 27.96 -24.51
C ARG A 502 -12.76 27.97 -22.97
N PRO A 503 -11.89 28.65 -22.20
CA PRO A 503 -11.99 28.69 -20.73
C PRO A 503 -13.36 29.19 -20.23
N LEU A 504 -13.91 30.23 -20.86
CA LEU A 504 -15.24 30.76 -20.52
C LEU A 504 -16.35 29.73 -20.74
N LEU A 505 -16.33 29.01 -21.86
CA LEU A 505 -17.31 27.97 -22.15
C LEU A 505 -17.16 26.78 -21.20
N ASN A 506 -15.93 26.34 -20.96
CA ASN A 506 -15.63 25.21 -20.08
C ASN A 506 -16.10 25.49 -18.65
N ARG A 507 -15.78 26.65 -18.07
CA ARG A 507 -16.17 26.98 -16.68
C ARG A 507 -17.69 27.15 -16.53
N THR A 508 -18.33 27.71 -17.55
CA THR A 508 -19.80 27.87 -17.55
C THR A 508 -20.49 26.52 -17.61
N MET A 509 -20.03 25.64 -18.52
CA MET A 509 -20.52 24.26 -18.60
C MET A 509 -20.26 23.48 -17.31
N LEU A 510 -19.09 23.64 -16.70
CA LEU A 510 -18.75 23.02 -15.41
C LEU A 510 -19.74 23.44 -14.32
N ALA A 511 -19.99 24.73 -14.16
CA ALA A 511 -20.95 25.23 -13.17
C ALA A 511 -22.35 24.65 -13.39
N MET A 512 -22.80 24.61 -14.66
CA MET A 512 -24.08 24.01 -15.03
C MET A 512 -24.14 22.50 -14.71
N ALA A 513 -23.08 21.76 -15.02
CA ALA A 513 -23.00 20.32 -14.77
C ALA A 513 -22.96 19.99 -13.28
N LEU A 514 -22.20 20.75 -12.49
CA LEU A 514 -22.17 20.63 -11.02
C LEU A 514 -23.56 20.83 -10.41
N MET A 515 -24.32 21.80 -10.92
CA MET A 515 -25.71 22.02 -10.50
C MET A 515 -26.65 20.85 -10.86
N GLN A 516 -26.37 20.12 -11.95
CA GLN A 516 -27.13 18.91 -12.31
C GLN A 516 -26.71 17.65 -11.53
N GLY A 517 -25.70 17.76 -10.65
CA GLY A 517 -25.25 16.63 -9.82
C GLY A 517 -23.99 15.92 -10.30
N LEU A 518 -23.17 16.57 -11.13
CA LEU A 518 -21.84 16.07 -11.51
C LEU A 518 -20.96 15.82 -10.26
N ASP A 519 -20.46 14.59 -10.10
CA ASP A 519 -19.61 14.23 -8.96
C ASP A 519 -18.12 14.41 -9.24
N ALA A 520 -17.68 14.13 -10.47
CA ALA A 520 -16.26 14.11 -10.80
C ALA A 520 -15.97 14.63 -12.22
N PRO A 521 -15.60 15.91 -12.38
CA PRO A 521 -15.16 16.43 -13.67
C PRO A 521 -13.76 15.91 -14.04
N ILE A 522 -13.62 15.44 -15.28
CA ILE A 522 -12.31 15.26 -15.94
C ILE A 522 -11.93 16.62 -16.54
N MET A 523 -10.87 17.22 -16.00
CA MET A 523 -10.43 18.56 -16.36
C MET A 523 -8.95 18.79 -16.04
N ASN A 524 -8.38 19.87 -16.57
CA ASN A 524 -7.05 20.33 -16.19
C ASN A 524 -7.09 20.98 -14.79
N PRO A 525 -6.47 20.39 -13.76
CA PRO A 525 -6.49 20.96 -12.40
C PRO A 525 -5.77 22.32 -12.33
N GLY A 526 -4.78 22.54 -13.20
CA GLY A 526 -4.05 23.81 -13.32
C GLY A 526 -4.80 24.91 -14.08
N ASP A 527 -6.00 24.66 -14.58
CA ASP A 527 -6.86 25.72 -15.13
C ASP A 527 -7.50 26.50 -13.97
N ALA A 528 -7.00 27.70 -13.70
CA ALA A 528 -7.44 28.54 -12.60
C ALA A 528 -8.95 28.81 -12.64
N GLU A 529 -9.52 29.15 -13.81
CA GLU A 529 -10.94 29.48 -13.92
C GLU A 529 -11.84 28.28 -13.58
N MET A 530 -11.45 27.08 -14.01
CA MET A 530 -12.16 25.86 -13.69
C MET A 530 -12.01 25.51 -12.19
N SER A 531 -10.79 25.60 -11.66
CA SER A 531 -10.47 25.35 -10.25
C SER A 531 -11.16 26.31 -9.28
N GLU A 532 -11.30 27.57 -9.67
CA GLU A 532 -12.04 28.61 -8.94
C GLU A 532 -13.54 28.36 -9.00
N THR A 533 -14.05 27.89 -10.14
CA THR A 533 -15.47 27.52 -10.29
C THR A 533 -15.87 26.40 -9.33
N VAL A 534 -15.03 25.37 -9.16
CA VAL A 534 -15.27 24.32 -8.16
C VAL A 534 -15.24 24.88 -6.74
N ALA A 535 -14.29 25.77 -6.42
CA ALA A 535 -14.20 26.39 -5.10
C ALA A 535 -15.43 27.26 -4.79
N ALA A 536 -15.86 28.08 -5.75
CA ALA A 536 -17.08 28.89 -5.63
C ALA A 536 -18.33 28.00 -5.49
N PHE A 537 -18.42 26.90 -6.25
CA PHE A 537 -19.50 25.92 -6.11
C PHE A 537 -19.55 25.32 -4.70
N ARG A 538 -18.40 24.99 -4.10
CA ARG A 538 -18.35 24.46 -2.72
C ARG A 538 -18.89 25.47 -1.70
N VAL A 539 -18.56 26.75 -1.84
CA VAL A 539 -19.13 27.83 -1.00
C VAL A 539 -20.64 27.91 -1.18
N LEU A 540 -21.10 28.01 -2.43
CA LEU A 540 -22.53 28.18 -2.76
C LEU A 540 -23.40 26.98 -2.37
N THR A 541 -22.80 25.79 -2.26
CA THR A 541 -23.48 24.55 -1.85
C THR A 541 -23.21 24.16 -0.39
N ALA A 542 -22.61 25.05 0.39
CA ALA A 542 -22.28 24.85 1.80
C ALA A 542 -21.37 23.62 2.08
N LYS A 543 -20.56 23.23 1.09
CA LYS A 543 -19.52 22.19 1.23
C LYS A 543 -18.19 22.73 1.75
N ASP A 544 -17.98 24.05 1.66
CA ASP A 544 -16.88 24.75 2.31
C ASP A 544 -17.41 25.48 3.55
N ALA A 545 -17.24 24.87 4.73
CA ALA A 545 -17.71 25.44 5.98
C ALA A 545 -17.04 26.80 6.24
N ASN A 546 -17.84 27.82 6.51
CA ASN A 546 -17.39 29.21 6.71
C ASN A 546 -16.57 29.80 5.54
N SER A 547 -16.59 29.17 4.36
CA SER A 547 -15.77 29.55 3.20
C SER A 547 -14.26 29.53 3.48
N GLU A 548 -13.79 28.76 4.45
CA GLU A 548 -12.39 28.77 4.89
C GLU A 548 -11.43 28.34 3.77
N GLN A 549 -11.75 27.27 3.04
CA GLN A 549 -10.88 26.80 1.96
C GLN A 549 -10.84 27.79 0.80
N TYR A 550 -11.98 28.38 0.46
CA TYR A 550 -12.10 29.41 -0.57
C TYR A 550 -11.30 30.66 -0.24
N ILE A 551 -11.43 31.17 0.99
CA ILE A 551 -10.67 32.33 1.46
C ILE A 551 -9.18 32.00 1.42
N ASN A 552 -8.73 30.88 2.00
CA ASN A 552 -7.31 30.51 2.00
C ASN A 552 -6.74 30.40 0.58
N LYS A 553 -7.48 29.77 -0.35
CA LYS A 553 -7.05 29.61 -1.74
C LYS A 553 -6.90 30.95 -2.46
N LEU A 554 -7.90 31.84 -2.37
CA LEU A 554 -7.89 33.10 -3.11
C LEU A 554 -7.09 34.22 -2.44
N SER A 555 -6.99 34.23 -1.11
CA SER A 555 -6.16 35.20 -0.38
C SER A 555 -4.68 35.00 -0.69
N ASN A 556 -4.24 33.74 -0.76
CA ASN A 556 -2.87 33.39 -1.13
C ASN A 556 -2.58 33.71 -2.60
N PHE A 557 -3.58 33.60 -3.50
CA PHE A 557 -3.46 33.98 -4.91
C PHE A 557 -3.24 35.49 -5.08
N ALA A 558 -3.94 36.31 -4.30
CA ALA A 558 -3.76 37.77 -4.27
C ALA A 558 -2.35 38.17 -3.78
N GLN A 559 -1.73 37.40 -2.88
CA GLN A 559 -0.34 37.63 -2.44
C GLN A 559 0.71 37.08 -3.41
N GLN A 560 0.48 35.92 -4.06
CA GLN A 560 1.41 35.34 -5.04
C GLN A 560 1.44 36.10 -6.36
N SER A 561 0.33 36.69 -6.81
CA SER A 561 0.31 37.52 -8.03
C SER A 561 1.20 38.78 -7.97
N ALA A 562 1.74 39.14 -6.80
CA ALA A 562 2.73 40.21 -6.63
C ALA A 562 4.20 39.72 -6.70
N GLN A 563 4.43 38.40 -6.76
CA GLN A 563 5.75 37.76 -6.83
C GLN A 563 5.71 36.55 -7.77
N THR A 564 5.56 36.76 -9.08
CA THR A 564 5.85 35.71 -10.07
C THR A 564 6.71 36.25 -11.19
N ASN A 565 7.97 36.49 -10.87
CA ASN A 565 9.07 36.18 -11.77
C ASN A 565 9.99 35.28 -10.94
N ASP A 566 9.89 33.97 -11.11
CA ASP A 566 11.06 33.13 -10.93
C ASP A 566 10.96 31.93 -11.87
N SER A 567 12.04 31.75 -12.62
CA SER A 567 12.30 30.69 -13.56
C SER A 567 12.22 29.32 -12.88
N GLU A 568 11.21 28.53 -13.24
CA GLU A 568 11.10 27.11 -12.87
C GLU A 568 12.14 26.25 -13.63
N THR A 569 13.41 26.42 -13.29
CA THR A 569 14.35 25.30 -13.39
C THR A 569 14.14 24.42 -12.16
N PRO A 570 13.95 23.08 -12.30
CA PRO A 570 13.85 22.20 -11.15
C PRO A 570 15.11 22.30 -10.31
N ASN A 571 15.04 22.96 -9.16
CA ASN A 571 16.13 22.98 -8.21
C ASN A 571 16.36 21.54 -7.70
N LEU A 572 17.60 21.18 -7.41
CA LEU A 572 18.02 19.84 -6.99
C LEU A 572 17.20 19.35 -5.79
N THR A 573 16.83 20.25 -4.87
CA THR A 573 15.92 19.94 -3.75
C THR A 573 14.59 19.35 -4.22
N TYR A 574 13.96 19.93 -5.24
CA TYR A 574 12.69 19.46 -5.79
C TYR A 574 12.85 18.07 -6.40
N ALA A 575 13.87 17.88 -7.23
CA ALA A 575 14.14 16.59 -7.85
C ALA A 575 14.37 15.47 -6.81
N ILE A 576 15.04 15.78 -5.70
CA ILE A 576 15.25 14.83 -4.59
C ILE A 576 13.94 14.56 -3.85
N ILE A 577 13.21 15.60 -3.42
CA ILE A 577 11.95 15.44 -2.67
C ILE A 577 10.97 14.57 -3.45
N HIS A 578 10.87 14.77 -4.76
CA HIS A 578 9.94 14.03 -5.62
C HIS A 578 10.53 12.78 -6.26
N GLY A 579 11.75 12.34 -5.91
CA GLY A 579 12.31 11.08 -6.44
C GLY A 579 12.63 11.08 -7.94
N LEU A 580 12.84 12.26 -8.54
CA LEU A 580 13.15 12.44 -9.97
C LEU A 580 14.64 12.22 -10.23
N LYS A 581 15.04 10.95 -10.35
CA LYS A 581 16.44 10.52 -10.48
C LYS A 581 17.21 11.20 -11.61
N LYS A 582 16.61 11.32 -12.80
CA LYS A 582 17.27 11.94 -13.96
C LYS A 582 17.53 13.43 -13.71
N ASP A 583 16.53 14.16 -13.24
CA ASP A 583 16.67 15.58 -12.93
C ASP A 583 17.65 15.83 -11.79
N ALA A 584 17.62 14.99 -10.75
CA ALA A 584 18.54 15.12 -9.63
C ALA A 584 19.98 15.05 -10.12
N ARG A 585 20.28 14.15 -11.08
CA ARG A 585 21.59 14.10 -11.73
C ARG A 585 21.88 15.35 -12.58
N GLU A 586 20.97 15.74 -13.48
CA GLU A 586 21.17 16.86 -14.42
C GLU A 586 21.30 18.22 -13.70
N THR A 587 20.46 18.48 -12.70
CA THR A 587 20.56 19.71 -11.90
C THR A 587 21.85 19.72 -11.07
N THR A 588 22.32 18.57 -10.60
CA THR A 588 23.64 18.47 -9.94
C THR A 588 24.78 18.85 -10.89
N GLU A 589 24.72 18.43 -12.15
CA GLU A 589 25.72 18.81 -13.17
C GLU A 589 25.74 20.31 -13.43
N THR A 590 24.56 20.93 -13.42
CA THR A 590 24.42 22.38 -13.57
C THR A 590 24.98 23.11 -12.35
N LEU A 591 24.66 22.66 -11.13
CA LEU A 591 25.14 23.27 -9.88
C LEU A 591 26.66 23.14 -9.70
N LEU A 592 27.28 22.09 -10.25
CA LEU A 592 28.74 21.91 -10.22
C LEU A 592 29.51 23.02 -10.98
N ILE A 593 28.84 23.82 -11.81
CA ILE A 593 29.45 24.97 -12.49
C ILE A 593 29.66 26.13 -11.50
N GLU A 594 28.79 26.27 -10.50
CA GLU A 594 28.72 27.44 -9.62
C GLU A 594 29.07 27.13 -8.16
N MET A 595 28.95 25.87 -7.73
CA MET A 595 29.13 25.45 -6.34
C MET A 595 30.16 24.33 -6.22
N LYS A 596 30.89 24.31 -5.10
CA LYS A 596 31.78 23.20 -4.78
C LYS A 596 30.96 21.93 -4.48
N PRO A 597 31.47 20.73 -4.82
CA PRO A 597 30.72 19.49 -4.59
C PRO A 597 30.26 19.30 -3.13
N LEU A 598 31.10 19.67 -2.15
CA LEU A 598 30.76 19.58 -0.72
C LEU A 598 29.64 20.54 -0.32
N ASP A 599 29.62 21.75 -0.87
CA ASP A 599 28.55 22.72 -0.60
C ASP A 599 27.19 22.22 -1.13
N ILE A 600 27.17 21.54 -2.28
CA ILE A 600 25.94 20.93 -2.83
C ILE A 600 25.42 19.84 -1.90
N ILE A 601 26.31 19.01 -1.33
CA ILE A 601 25.94 17.97 -0.37
C ILE A 601 25.33 18.59 0.88
N GLU A 602 26.07 19.50 1.54
CA GLU A 602 25.71 20.02 2.86
C GLU A 602 24.53 20.99 2.83
N LYS A 603 24.42 21.83 1.79
CA LYS A 603 23.41 22.91 1.74
C LYS A 603 22.15 22.53 0.99
N ILE A 604 22.19 21.47 0.16
CA ILE A 604 21.05 21.11 -0.71
C ILE A 604 20.61 19.67 -0.47
N ILE A 605 21.50 18.69 -0.66
CA ILE A 605 21.11 17.27 -0.62
C ILE A 605 20.70 16.84 0.80
N ILE A 606 21.51 17.15 1.82
CA ILE A 606 21.21 16.78 3.21
C ILE A 606 19.90 17.44 3.69
N PRO A 607 19.69 18.77 3.55
CA PRO A 607 18.41 19.39 3.91
C PRO A 607 17.20 18.83 3.17
N ALA A 608 17.35 18.46 1.89
CA ALA A 608 16.29 17.83 1.12
C ALA A 608 15.93 16.45 1.71
N LEU A 609 16.92 15.60 1.97
CA LEU A 609 16.70 14.28 2.60
C LEU A 609 16.10 14.40 4.00
N ASP A 610 16.51 15.40 4.79
CA ASP A 610 15.93 15.66 6.11
C ASP A 610 14.45 16.07 6.02
N SER A 611 14.08 16.86 5.01
CA SER A 611 12.68 17.20 4.74
C SER A 611 11.87 15.95 4.35
N VAL A 612 12.42 15.09 3.50
CA VAL A 612 11.81 13.79 3.13
C VAL A 612 11.64 12.92 4.38
N GLY A 613 12.67 12.82 5.23
CA GLY A 613 12.62 12.09 6.50
C GLY A 613 11.53 12.60 7.45
N LYS A 614 11.41 13.92 7.60
CA LYS A 614 10.32 14.53 8.40
C LYS A 614 8.93 14.24 7.80
N ASN A 615 8.80 14.26 6.48
CA ASN A 615 7.54 13.93 5.82
C ASN A 615 7.17 12.46 6.05
N TYR A 616 8.15 11.55 6.09
CA TYR A 616 7.94 10.13 6.42
C TYR A 616 7.50 9.96 7.88
N GLU A 617 8.18 10.61 8.83
CA GLU A 617 7.82 10.57 10.27
C GLU A 617 6.40 11.12 10.54
N ASN A 618 5.97 12.11 9.76
CA ASN A 618 4.64 12.72 9.85
C ASN A 618 3.57 11.98 9.03
N ASN A 619 3.87 10.82 8.43
CA ASN A 619 2.97 10.05 7.56
C ASN A 619 2.42 10.86 6.36
N ILE A 620 3.21 11.81 5.85
CA ILE A 620 2.91 12.59 4.64
C ILE A 620 3.37 11.82 3.40
N ILE A 621 4.54 11.19 3.48
CA ILE A 621 5.06 10.26 2.47
C ILE A 621 5.29 8.89 3.11
N PHE A 622 5.38 7.84 2.30
CA PHE A 622 5.58 6.48 2.78
C PHE A 622 6.85 5.88 2.20
N LEU A 623 7.15 4.65 2.61
CA LEU A 623 8.41 3.99 2.29
C LEU A 623 8.74 3.98 0.78
N PRO A 624 7.80 3.71 -0.15
CA PRO A 624 8.11 3.75 -1.58
C PRO A 624 8.63 5.13 -2.03
N GLN A 625 7.98 6.22 -1.61
CA GLN A 625 8.43 7.57 -1.95
C GLN A 625 9.78 7.90 -1.28
N LEU A 626 9.97 7.54 -0.01
CA LEU A 626 11.24 7.73 0.70
C LEU A 626 12.41 7.07 -0.05
N ILE A 627 12.24 5.82 -0.48
CA ILE A 627 13.27 5.11 -1.25
C ILE A 627 13.53 5.79 -2.61
N LYS A 628 12.48 6.21 -3.34
CA LYS A 628 12.63 6.93 -4.61
C LYS A 628 13.38 8.26 -4.45
N SER A 629 13.05 9.04 -3.42
CA SER A 629 13.79 10.27 -3.08
C SER A 629 15.26 9.99 -2.79
N ALA A 630 15.53 8.90 -2.09
CA ALA A 630 16.88 8.51 -1.74
C ALA A 630 17.68 7.99 -2.96
N GLU A 631 17.05 7.28 -3.90
CA GLU A 631 17.64 6.92 -5.20
C GLU A 631 17.96 8.16 -6.05
N ALA A 632 17.10 9.18 -6.01
CA ALA A 632 17.36 10.44 -6.68
C ALA A 632 18.58 11.14 -6.08
N ALA A 633 18.66 11.25 -4.74
CA ALA A 633 19.84 11.79 -4.07
C ALA A 633 21.12 10.98 -4.36
N LYS A 634 21.03 9.64 -4.40
CA LYS A 634 22.16 8.76 -4.76
C LYS A 634 22.70 9.08 -6.15
N SER A 635 21.84 9.36 -7.13
CA SER A 635 22.28 9.73 -8.48
C SER A 635 23.07 11.04 -8.52
N SER A 636 22.70 12.00 -7.66
CA SER A 636 23.44 13.25 -7.45
C SER A 636 24.79 12.97 -6.78
N PHE A 637 24.82 12.17 -5.71
CA PHE A 637 26.07 11.77 -5.05
C PHE A 637 27.05 11.08 -5.99
N GLU A 638 26.57 10.15 -6.82
CA GLU A 638 27.40 9.47 -7.82
C GLU A 638 28.05 10.47 -8.78
N ARG A 639 27.30 11.48 -9.23
CA ARG A 639 27.84 12.52 -10.10
C ARG A 639 28.85 13.43 -9.40
N LEU A 640 28.58 13.82 -8.15
CA LEU A 640 29.49 14.63 -7.33
C LEU A 640 30.79 13.88 -7.05
N ARG A 641 30.74 12.56 -6.83
CA ARG A 641 31.94 11.71 -6.65
C ARG A 641 32.84 11.73 -7.88
N ILE A 642 32.27 11.67 -9.08
CA ILE A 642 33.05 11.77 -10.33
C ILE A 642 33.79 13.12 -10.39
N GLU A 643 33.20 14.20 -9.87
CA GLU A 643 33.83 15.53 -9.86
C GLU A 643 34.91 15.66 -8.78
N LEU A 644 34.64 15.14 -7.57
CA LEU A 644 35.60 15.09 -6.47
C LEU A 644 36.84 14.26 -6.83
N ALA A 645 36.66 13.16 -7.58
CA ALA A 645 37.77 12.33 -8.04
C ALA A 645 38.66 13.02 -9.09
N LYS A 646 38.14 14.02 -9.83
CA LYS A 646 38.91 14.81 -10.79
C LYS A 646 39.71 15.93 -10.13
N THR A 647 39.29 16.36 -8.94
CA THR A 647 39.93 17.41 -8.15
C THR A 647 40.79 16.77 -7.07
N GLU A 648 41.92 16.16 -7.46
CA GLU A 648 42.93 15.69 -6.50
C GLU A 648 43.57 16.88 -5.77
N THR A 649 42.90 17.36 -4.73
CA THR A 649 43.53 18.01 -3.56
C THR A 649 42.53 18.06 -2.40
N SER A 650 42.81 17.22 -1.40
CA SER A 650 42.36 17.32 0.01
C SER A 650 40.99 16.74 0.38
N GLY A 651 41.04 15.59 1.07
CA GLY A 651 39.98 15.09 1.93
C GLY A 651 39.09 14.03 1.30
N ALA A 652 39.56 12.79 1.21
CA ALA A 652 38.62 11.67 1.16
C ALA A 652 37.73 11.81 2.40
N VAL A 653 36.45 12.16 2.20
CA VAL A 653 35.46 12.17 3.29
C VAL A 653 35.46 10.75 3.86
N GLN A 654 36.07 10.60 5.04
CA GLN A 654 36.23 9.31 5.69
C GLN A 654 34.82 8.85 6.07
N ARG A 655 34.27 7.89 5.32
CA ARG A 655 32.92 7.38 5.60
C ARG A 655 32.95 6.73 6.97
N LYS A 656 32.00 7.11 7.83
CA LYS A 656 31.76 6.36 9.07
C LYS A 656 31.30 4.96 8.65
N LYS A 657 32.08 3.94 9.03
CA LYS A 657 31.75 2.54 8.79
C LYS A 657 30.73 2.09 9.83
N ILE A 658 29.63 1.52 9.37
CA ILE A 658 28.59 0.96 10.22
C ILE A 658 28.31 -0.47 9.79
N ILE A 659 28.23 -1.38 10.76
CA ILE A 659 27.77 -2.74 10.53
C ILE A 659 26.28 -2.79 10.77
N LEU A 660 25.53 -3.42 9.85
CA LEU A 660 24.11 -3.73 10.05
C LEU A 660 23.88 -5.24 10.00
N ALA A 661 23.13 -5.75 10.97
CA ALA A 661 22.76 -7.17 11.04
C ALA A 661 21.38 -7.33 11.66
N THR A 662 20.61 -8.32 11.19
CA THR A 662 19.53 -8.87 12.02
C THR A 662 20.17 -9.92 12.92
N VAL A 663 19.77 -9.89 14.18
CA VAL A 663 20.40 -10.74 15.19
C VAL A 663 20.06 -12.21 14.97
N LEU A 664 20.88 -13.09 15.55
CA LEU A 664 20.68 -14.53 15.47
C LEU A 664 19.23 -14.90 15.82
N GLY A 665 18.66 -15.68 14.92
CA GLY A 665 17.31 -16.16 14.96
C GLY A 665 16.25 -15.23 14.40
N ASP A 666 16.64 -14.06 13.91
CA ASP A 666 15.76 -13.16 13.19
C ASP A 666 16.02 -13.23 11.70
N ILE A 667 15.11 -13.87 10.98
CA ILE A 667 15.18 -14.00 9.53
C ILE A 667 14.50 -12.83 8.79
N HIS A 668 13.91 -11.88 9.53
CA HIS A 668 13.25 -10.72 8.94
C HIS A 668 14.23 -9.57 8.80
N ASP A 669 14.54 -9.21 7.56
CA ASP A 669 15.57 -8.23 7.24
C ASP A 669 15.05 -7.01 6.49
N ILE A 670 13.73 -6.90 6.33
CA ILE A 670 13.07 -5.76 5.68
C ILE A 670 13.52 -4.45 6.33
N GLY A 671 13.35 -4.34 7.65
CA GLY A 671 13.75 -3.13 8.41
C GLY A 671 15.24 -2.81 8.27
N LYS A 672 16.11 -3.82 8.42
CA LYS A 672 17.58 -3.65 8.25
C LYS A 672 17.95 -3.23 6.83
N ASN A 673 17.36 -3.83 5.80
CA ASN A 673 17.63 -3.49 4.40
C ASN A 673 17.21 -2.05 4.10
N ILE A 674 16.13 -1.57 4.70
CA ILE A 674 15.71 -0.16 4.60
C ILE A 674 16.71 0.74 5.31
N VAL A 675 17.11 0.42 6.55
CA VAL A 675 18.14 1.17 7.28
C VAL A 675 19.44 1.22 6.48
N LYS A 676 19.86 0.11 5.86
CA LYS A 676 21.01 0.05 4.96
C LYS A 676 20.86 1.03 3.82
N VAL A 677 19.76 0.94 3.05
CA VAL A 677 19.54 1.80 1.90
C VAL A 677 19.58 3.27 2.33
N ILE A 678 18.88 3.63 3.41
CA ILE A 678 18.85 5.01 3.91
C ILE A 678 20.23 5.44 4.42
N MET A 679 20.94 4.64 5.21
CA MET A 679 22.29 4.96 5.71
C MET A 679 23.32 5.12 4.58
N GLU A 680 23.28 4.25 3.56
CA GLU A 680 24.13 4.41 2.36
C GLU A 680 23.87 5.76 1.67
N ASN A 681 22.62 6.25 1.71
CA ASN A 681 22.24 7.55 1.15
C ASN A 681 22.67 8.74 2.01
N TYR A 682 22.87 8.55 3.32
CA TYR A 682 23.51 9.51 4.23
C TYR A 682 25.05 9.34 4.27
N ASN A 683 25.64 8.72 3.23
CA ASN A 683 27.08 8.58 3.02
C ASN A 683 27.83 7.75 4.10
N PHE A 684 27.12 6.89 4.83
CA PHE A 684 27.75 5.84 5.64
C PHE A 684 28.30 4.72 4.74
N GLU A 685 29.40 4.09 5.16
CA GLU A 685 29.87 2.84 4.57
C GLU A 685 29.20 1.68 5.33
N VAL A 686 28.16 1.11 4.74
CA VAL A 686 27.36 0.06 5.38
C VAL A 686 27.93 -1.31 5.06
N ILE A 687 28.34 -2.03 6.10
CA ILE A 687 28.72 -3.44 6.04
C ILE A 687 27.52 -4.24 6.49
N ASP A 688 26.79 -4.75 5.51
CA ASP A 688 25.59 -5.53 5.73
C ASP A 688 25.95 -7.02 5.91
N LEU A 689 25.81 -7.53 7.14
CA LEU A 689 26.03 -8.94 7.44
C LEU A 689 24.81 -9.81 7.11
N GLY A 690 23.73 -9.19 6.64
CA GLY A 690 22.50 -9.88 6.30
C GLY A 690 21.69 -10.20 7.53
N ARG A 691 21.13 -11.41 7.54
CA ARG A 691 20.15 -11.83 8.53
C ARG A 691 20.51 -13.12 9.21
N ASP A 692 19.93 -13.33 10.38
CA ASP A 692 20.18 -14.51 11.21
C ASP A 692 21.69 -14.62 11.56
N VAL A 693 22.28 -13.51 12.00
CA VAL A 693 23.73 -13.40 12.15
C VAL A 693 24.14 -13.69 13.61
N SER A 694 25.10 -14.60 13.79
CA SER A 694 25.57 -14.97 15.14
C SER A 694 26.34 -13.82 15.82
N PRO A 695 26.31 -13.75 17.17
CA PRO A 695 27.11 -12.78 17.92
C PRO A 695 28.60 -12.78 17.53
N GLU A 696 29.18 -13.96 17.29
CA GLU A 696 30.59 -14.15 16.95
C GLU A 696 30.89 -13.59 15.57
N THR A 697 30.01 -13.80 14.58
CA THR A 697 30.17 -13.23 13.23
C THR A 697 30.11 -11.70 13.27
N ILE A 698 29.21 -11.12 14.06
CA ILE A 698 29.10 -9.66 14.22
C ILE A 698 30.36 -9.10 14.89
N LEU A 699 30.86 -9.76 15.94
CA LEU A 699 32.11 -9.36 16.61
C LEU A 699 33.29 -9.41 15.65
N GLN A 700 33.45 -10.52 14.91
CA GLN A 700 34.56 -10.70 13.98
C GLN A 700 34.53 -9.64 12.89
N ALA A 701 33.36 -9.39 12.28
CA ALA A 701 33.20 -8.34 11.29
C ALA A 701 33.53 -6.94 11.85
N THR A 702 33.21 -6.69 13.13
CA THR A 702 33.51 -5.43 13.81
C THR A 702 35.02 -5.25 13.98
N LYS A 703 35.74 -6.30 14.38
CA LYS A 703 37.21 -6.32 14.49
C LYS A 703 37.88 -6.14 13.12
N ASP A 704 37.39 -6.83 12.09
CA ASP A 704 38.00 -6.84 10.76
C ASP A 704 37.80 -5.53 10.00
N SER A 705 36.62 -4.91 10.15
CA SER A 705 36.27 -3.69 9.40
C SER A 705 36.74 -2.39 10.05
N GLY A 706 36.96 -2.41 11.37
CA GLY A 706 37.20 -1.22 12.18
C GLY A 706 35.97 -0.31 12.31
N ALA A 707 34.75 -0.85 12.12
CA ALA A 707 33.51 -0.07 12.28
C ALA A 707 33.35 0.44 13.72
N SER A 708 33.05 1.73 13.87
CA SER A 708 32.81 2.36 15.18
C SER A 708 31.36 2.23 15.65
N ILE A 709 30.44 1.83 14.76
CA ILE A 709 29.02 1.70 15.04
C ILE A 709 28.51 0.33 14.55
N VAL A 710 27.68 -0.32 15.36
CA VAL A 710 26.95 -1.55 15.02
C VAL A 710 25.46 -1.31 15.22
N GLY A 711 24.67 -1.47 14.15
CA GLY A 711 23.21 -1.46 14.17
C GLY A 711 22.64 -2.88 14.18
N LEU A 712 21.82 -3.19 15.18
CA LEU A 712 21.18 -4.50 15.31
C LEU A 712 19.65 -4.37 15.15
N SER A 713 19.07 -5.25 14.35
CA SER A 713 17.62 -5.30 14.12
C SER A 713 16.99 -6.58 14.67
N ALA A 714 15.81 -6.46 15.28
CA ALA A 714 14.95 -7.59 15.63
C ALA A 714 13.45 -7.28 15.40
N LEU A 715 12.75 -8.21 14.78
CA LEU A 715 11.30 -8.20 14.57
C LEU A 715 10.57 -9.08 15.59
N MET A 716 11.19 -10.16 16.06
CA MET A 716 10.53 -11.14 16.94
C MET A 716 10.90 -10.95 18.40
N THR A 717 9.95 -11.17 19.31
CA THR A 717 10.20 -11.18 20.76
C THR A 717 11.33 -12.12 21.16
N THR A 718 11.41 -13.28 20.51
CA THR A 718 12.47 -14.27 20.74
C THR A 718 13.87 -13.82 20.38
N THR A 719 14.04 -12.79 19.57
CA THR A 719 15.36 -12.40 19.04
C THR A 719 16.02 -11.31 19.91
N VAL A 720 15.31 -10.79 20.93
CA VAL A 720 15.87 -9.85 21.92
C VAL A 720 16.94 -10.50 22.81
N GLY A 721 16.78 -11.78 23.16
CA GLY A 721 17.80 -12.52 23.93
C GLY A 721 19.14 -12.65 23.18
N PRO A 722 19.14 -13.16 21.93
CA PRO A 722 20.29 -13.12 21.04
C PRO A 722 20.89 -11.72 20.87
N MET A 723 20.05 -10.68 20.71
CA MET A 723 20.52 -9.29 20.64
C MET A 723 21.33 -8.89 21.88
N LYS A 724 20.82 -9.16 23.09
CA LYS A 724 21.53 -8.90 24.35
C LYS A 724 22.88 -9.60 24.41
N LYS A 725 22.97 -10.85 23.94
CA LYS A 725 24.25 -11.60 23.87
C LYS A 725 25.23 -10.90 22.93
N THR A 726 24.79 -10.47 21.76
CA THR A 726 25.62 -9.71 20.81
C THR A 726 26.15 -8.42 21.43
N VAL A 727 25.28 -7.62 22.06
CA VAL A 727 25.71 -6.36 22.69
C VAL A 727 26.71 -6.63 23.82
N ALA A 728 26.45 -7.60 24.70
CA ALA A 728 27.37 -7.96 25.77
C ALA A 728 28.75 -8.39 25.26
N LEU A 729 28.78 -9.18 24.19
CA LEU A 729 30.02 -9.62 23.53
C LEU A 729 30.80 -8.45 22.91
N LEU A 730 30.11 -7.51 22.26
CA LEU A 730 30.75 -6.30 21.73
C LEU A 730 31.31 -5.42 22.84
N ARG A 731 30.64 -5.33 24.00
CA ARG A 731 31.15 -4.56 25.14
C ARG A 731 32.43 -5.14 25.75
N SER A 732 32.56 -6.46 25.82
CA SER A 732 33.75 -7.09 26.38
C SER A 732 34.97 -6.99 25.46
N GLU A 733 34.76 -7.11 24.15
CA GLU A 733 35.85 -7.27 23.16
C GLU A 733 36.12 -6.01 22.33
N CYS A 734 35.15 -5.11 22.20
CA CYS A 734 35.20 -3.88 21.39
C CYS A 734 34.53 -2.71 22.14
N PRO A 735 35.02 -2.31 23.34
CA PRO A 735 34.31 -1.40 24.24
C PRO A 735 34.05 0.00 23.68
N ASN A 736 34.82 0.42 22.67
CA ASN A 736 34.71 1.72 22.03
C ASN A 736 33.59 1.78 20.97
N VAL A 737 33.04 0.62 20.57
CA VAL A 737 32.00 0.54 19.54
C VAL A 737 30.66 0.94 20.12
N LYS A 738 29.92 1.76 19.37
CA LYS A 738 28.57 2.20 19.72
C LYS A 738 27.53 1.29 19.09
N VAL A 739 26.54 0.89 19.88
CA VAL A 739 25.49 -0.04 19.47
C VAL A 739 24.14 0.67 19.39
N ILE A 740 23.54 0.64 18.20
CA ILE A 740 22.19 1.12 17.94
C ILE A 740 21.29 -0.11 17.78
N VAL A 741 20.13 -0.13 18.42
CA VAL A 741 19.15 -1.22 18.28
C VAL A 741 17.79 -0.69 17.81
N GLY A 742 17.10 -1.50 17.00
CA GLY A 742 15.75 -1.17 16.51
C GLY A 742 15.01 -2.40 15.97
N GLY A 743 13.81 -2.16 15.43
CA GLY A 743 12.92 -3.17 14.86
C GLY A 743 11.58 -3.28 15.61
N ALA A 744 10.57 -3.90 14.99
CA ALA A 744 9.16 -3.76 15.38
C ALA A 744 8.83 -4.17 16.82
N VAL A 745 9.64 -5.06 17.39
CA VAL A 745 9.45 -5.52 18.75
C VAL A 745 10.16 -4.66 19.78
N LEU A 746 11.13 -3.82 19.38
CA LEU A 746 11.94 -3.03 20.29
C LEU A 746 11.16 -1.83 20.85
N THR A 747 11.46 -1.52 22.10
CA THR A 747 10.99 -0.32 22.81
C THR A 747 12.20 0.36 23.48
N PRO A 748 12.08 1.62 23.94
CA PRO A 748 13.15 2.27 24.71
C PRO A 748 13.60 1.47 25.94
N GLU A 749 12.68 0.72 26.56
CA GLU A 749 12.96 -0.14 27.71
C GLU A 749 13.74 -1.39 27.30
N LEU A 750 13.31 -2.07 26.21
CA LEU A 750 14.03 -3.23 25.66
C LEU A 750 15.45 -2.86 25.22
N ALA A 751 15.62 -1.68 24.60
CA ALA A 751 16.93 -1.20 24.18
C ALA A 751 17.91 -1.00 25.36
N LYS A 752 17.41 -0.48 26.49
CA LYS A 752 18.19 -0.38 27.74
C LYS A 752 18.52 -1.76 28.30
N PHE A 753 17.56 -2.69 28.28
CA PHE A 753 17.77 -4.05 28.77
C PHE A 753 18.83 -4.83 28.01
N VAL A 754 18.91 -4.66 26.69
CA VAL A 754 19.96 -5.29 25.87
C VAL A 754 21.32 -4.59 26.01
N GLY A 755 21.39 -3.41 26.64
CA GLY A 755 22.64 -2.67 26.87
C GLY A 755 23.10 -1.80 25.69
N ALA A 756 22.19 -1.44 24.79
CA ALA A 756 22.48 -0.60 23.63
C ALA A 756 22.77 0.85 24.03
N ASP A 757 23.59 1.57 23.24
CA ASP A 757 23.84 3.01 23.45
C ASP A 757 22.65 3.85 22.99
N CYS A 758 21.95 3.42 21.93
CA CYS A 758 20.83 4.14 21.33
C CYS A 758 19.72 3.19 20.89
N TYR A 759 18.48 3.66 21.05
CA TYR A 759 17.30 3.07 20.43
C TYR A 759 16.92 3.91 19.22
N ALA A 760 16.63 3.25 18.10
CA ALA A 760 16.07 3.86 16.92
C ALA A 760 14.70 3.24 16.65
N LYS A 761 13.63 4.04 16.74
CA LYS A 761 12.27 3.55 16.49
C LYS A 761 12.00 3.29 15.00
N ASP A 762 12.71 4.01 14.14
CA ASP A 762 12.61 3.93 12.68
C ASP A 762 13.99 4.15 12.03
N ALA A 763 14.04 4.03 10.70
CA ALA A 763 15.29 4.11 9.98
C ALA A 763 15.92 5.52 10.00
N MET A 764 15.12 6.58 10.07
CA MET A 764 15.62 7.96 10.13
C MET A 764 16.22 8.28 11.49
N GLU A 765 15.60 7.82 12.58
CA GLU A 765 16.23 7.88 13.91
C GLU A 765 17.53 7.09 13.96
N GLY A 766 17.62 5.95 13.25
CA GLY A 766 18.85 5.18 13.11
C GLY A 766 19.99 6.00 12.48
N VAL A 767 19.70 6.74 11.41
CA VAL A 767 20.65 7.68 10.78
C VAL A 767 21.05 8.79 11.76
N ARG A 768 20.08 9.49 12.35
CA ARG A 768 20.36 10.60 13.28
C ARG A 768 21.17 10.16 14.51
N ALA A 769 20.92 8.94 15.01
CA ALA A 769 21.71 8.35 16.07
C ALA A 769 23.15 8.09 15.60
N ALA A 770 23.33 7.53 14.41
CA ALA A 770 24.65 7.27 13.83
C ALA A 770 25.45 8.54 13.50
N GLU A 771 24.79 9.66 13.17
CA GLU A 771 25.46 10.94 12.94
C GLU A 771 25.99 11.57 14.23
N LYS A 772 25.23 11.44 15.33
CA LYS A 772 25.57 11.97 16.66
C LYS A 772 26.70 11.20 17.35
N LEU A 773 26.83 9.90 17.05
CA LEU A 773 27.87 9.00 17.58
C LEU A 773 29.14 9.09 16.72
#